data_AF-A0A291PFT9-F1
#
_entry.id   AF-A0A291PFT9-F1
#
_cell.length_a   1.000
_cell.length_b   1.000
_cell.length_c   1.000
_cell.angle_alpha   90.00
_cell.angle_beta   90.00
_cell.angle_gamma   90.00
#
_symmetry.space_group_name_H-M   'P 1'
#
loop_
_entity.id
_entity.type
_entity.pdbx_description
1 polymer ?
#
loop_
_entity_poly.entity_id
_entity_poly.type
_entity_poly.pdbx_seq_one_letter_code
_entity_poly.pdbx_strand_id
1 'polypeptide(L)'
;MTLLQNMLFWQDETLTKEERTALASAQAQDSFRRGNAAWENGQQDAAWDWLERANRQAADNPHVMFALALARHAVGDVPGAILLLETLLQRFDFREGWVLLTTFRQASGDGGGALRALAKLLSCFAATPESQKLAASVCRLNGVALWGFFDRDGLLKLAGPHMPDKPEFRLDGVPVRAVRKQGGWSFPQGWQQAHLLEVRCAGVPAVLGSPFSVKDFFSCEGMVSAGAEGLEGWCWHPYNADCAPSLTLCHPQTDKALLRVTAEMFSQSVSFDQPLARYRRIFVPWKMLPEGPVRVVGPNGQELAGSPLEARLEWRSAYQTAQMLNGVLPTAPIKNKNRKIASAPSLFLPLPVVDTVVAQPDKSAGRKPVAVIIPVFRNRGVTLACLQSVQETVAGKKICVVVVDDASPEPDLVEAVDIFTRQHGFQVVRHERNRGFPAAVNAGLQKVSGCDVIVLNSDTLVAEGWVEELRHVAYAAPDTGTVTPFSNDASILSYPSADKKNRVPDDEETKTLMLEAHAANAGQAVEIPTANGFCMYVRHDCLRQTGLLREDVFAQGYGEENDFCMRARALGWKHMAAPGAFVAHVGSASFGGTRAALMQRNAALLERLHPGYHAFIARWMAQDPLFEARRRLDLVRFRSQSARKGGKAKAVLLVTHQHGGGVERVVQEQAAGFQKKGVRALVLRPAHHGCVLEDAAASADAWPSLRFRLPDEWTVLTRLLRAEGVALVALHHLEGYTSEIYKLADALGCPHTVHVHDYMWFCQRISLLGPQGTYCGEPDVAGCQQCVALAGRNITEEQDIPAYLARSARVLEEARAVYVPSHDTAKRMARHFPTVTFQVKGLEKPRTMLPDAGNAPIFAEKYSALPPVGSGVLGDGPAQNAPRLRLCVIGGIGWEKGYGVLHEAALDAALRDLPLEFVIVGHTPDDATLMKTGRVFITGEYQEKDALSLIASVQAQAAFLPSIWPETWCFTLSLAWKAGLPAIVFDLGAPAERVRASGRGKVIDPALSGAALNDILIKMDFTA
;
A
#
# COMPACT_ATOMS: atom_id res chain seq x y z
N MET A 1 -4.13 -1.67 32.90
CA MET A 1 -2.92 -1.18 33.60
C MET A 1 -1.67 -2.00 33.28
N THR A 2 -1.68 -3.34 33.37
CA THR A 2 -0.50 -4.20 33.10
C THR A 2 -0.13 -4.36 31.61
N LEU A 3 -1.05 -4.12 30.67
CA LEU A 3 -0.83 -4.34 29.23
C LEU A 3 0.19 -3.37 28.57
N LEU A 4 0.44 -2.20 29.16
CA LEU A 4 1.36 -1.20 28.61
C LEU A 4 2.76 -1.26 29.22
N GLN A 5 2.97 -2.08 30.26
CA GLN A 5 4.26 -2.16 30.98
C GLN A 5 5.35 -2.95 30.23
N ASN A 6 5.06 -3.55 29.07
CA ASN A 6 6.03 -4.34 28.30
C ASN A 6 6.29 -3.73 26.90
N MET A 7 7.34 -2.92 26.82
CA MET A 7 8.21 -2.60 25.67
C MET A 7 7.57 -2.50 24.28
N LEU A 8 7.42 -1.26 23.78
CA LEU A 8 7.37 -0.93 22.35
C LEU A 8 8.61 -0.10 22.01
N PHE A 9 9.67 -0.77 21.55
CA PHE A 9 10.82 -0.10 20.92
C PHE A 9 10.67 -0.23 19.41
N TRP A 10 10.70 0.91 18.72
CA TRP A 10 10.83 1.01 17.27
C TRP A 10 12.26 1.44 16.95
N GLN A 11 12.92 0.74 16.03
CA GLN A 11 14.17 1.19 15.40
C GLN A 11 14.09 0.87 13.92
N ASP A 12 14.22 1.89 13.07
CA ASP A 12 14.88 1.73 11.78
C ASP A 12 15.42 3.09 11.27
N GLU A 13 16.72 3.13 10.97
CA GLU A 13 17.45 4.23 10.32
C GLU A 13 18.12 3.65 9.07
N THR A 14 17.73 4.10 7.87
CA THR A 14 18.59 4.27 6.69
C THR A 14 17.79 4.94 5.56
N LEU A 15 18.48 5.75 4.74
CA LEU A 15 17.92 6.87 4.00
C LEU A 15 18.05 6.72 2.46
N THR A 16 16.93 6.67 1.73
CA THR A 16 16.61 7.20 0.36
C THR A 16 15.09 7.48 0.32
N LYS A 17 14.34 7.93 -0.72
CA LYS A 17 12.88 8.31 -0.74
C LYS A 17 11.94 7.85 0.43
N GLU A 18 12.15 6.66 0.99
CA GLU A 18 12.04 6.37 2.44
C GLU A 18 12.41 7.50 3.44
N GLU A 19 13.22 8.55 3.15
CA GLU A 19 13.67 9.60 4.08
C GLU A 19 12.53 10.55 4.43
N ARG A 20 11.61 10.77 3.46
CA ARG A 20 10.40 11.57 3.68
C ARG A 20 9.36 10.79 4.47
N THR A 21 9.26 9.48 4.19
CA THR A 21 8.49 8.53 5.02
C THR A 21 9.14 8.34 6.39
N ALA A 22 10.46 8.47 6.51
CA ALA A 22 11.23 8.36 7.76
C ALA A 22 11.17 9.65 8.58
N LEU A 23 11.06 10.83 7.98
CA LEU A 23 10.81 12.08 8.70
C LEU A 23 9.37 12.14 9.23
N ALA A 24 8.39 11.72 8.41
CA ALA A 24 7.02 11.48 8.86
C ALA A 24 6.97 10.39 9.95
N SER A 25 7.79 9.34 9.82
CA SER A 25 7.96 8.29 10.83
C SER A 25 8.61 8.84 12.11
N ALA A 26 9.63 9.69 12.03
CA ALA A 26 10.33 10.26 13.19
C ALA A 26 9.42 11.23 13.96
N GLN A 27 8.65 12.07 13.25
CA GLN A 27 7.63 12.91 13.88
C GLN A 27 6.49 12.07 14.48
N ALA A 28 6.03 11.03 13.77
CA ALA A 28 5.03 10.10 14.30
C ALA A 28 5.53 9.36 15.54
N GLN A 29 6.80 8.95 15.56
CA GLN A 29 7.45 8.31 16.71
C GLN A 29 7.62 9.26 17.88
N ASP A 30 7.99 10.52 17.63
CA ASP A 30 8.07 11.51 18.70
C ASP A 30 6.69 11.73 19.33
N SER A 31 5.66 11.93 18.50
CA SER A 31 4.27 12.01 18.95
C SER A 31 3.85 10.75 19.72
N PHE A 32 4.17 9.55 19.21
CA PHE A 32 3.84 8.28 19.87
C PHE A 32 4.56 8.12 21.21
N ARG A 33 5.86 8.43 21.30
CA ARG A 33 6.64 8.39 22.55
C ARG A 33 6.08 9.36 23.58
N ARG A 34 5.75 10.59 23.18
CA ARG A 34 5.13 11.58 24.07
C ARG A 34 3.76 11.13 24.54
N GLY A 35 2.95 10.53 23.66
CA GLY A 35 1.65 9.96 24.01
C GLY A 35 1.75 8.83 25.04
N ASN A 36 2.70 7.91 24.87
CA ASN A 36 2.94 6.85 25.84
C ASN A 36 3.46 7.39 27.18
N ALA A 37 4.40 8.34 27.15
CA ALA A 37 4.91 8.97 28.37
C ALA A 37 3.80 9.71 29.14
N ALA A 38 2.92 10.45 28.43
CA ALA A 38 1.75 11.09 29.03
C ALA A 38 0.81 10.06 29.65
N TRP A 39 0.56 8.95 28.96
CA TRP A 39 -0.26 7.86 29.48
C TRP A 39 0.34 7.23 30.76
N GLU A 40 1.64 6.95 30.76
CA GLU A 40 2.37 6.42 31.92
C GLU A 40 2.30 7.37 33.13
N ASN A 41 2.32 8.68 32.88
CA ASN A 41 2.16 9.72 33.89
C ASN A 41 0.71 9.97 34.31
N GLY A 42 -0.27 9.22 33.77
CA GLY A 42 -1.69 9.38 34.08
C GLY A 42 -2.37 10.59 33.43
N GLN A 43 -1.70 11.25 32.46
CA GLN A 43 -2.20 12.43 31.74
C GLN A 43 -3.01 11.98 30.51
N GLN A 44 -4.26 11.58 30.73
CA GLN A 44 -5.11 10.94 29.71
C GLN A 44 -5.38 11.83 28.50
N ASP A 45 -5.70 13.11 28.73
CA ASP A 45 -5.99 14.07 27.65
C ASP A 45 -4.75 14.33 26.79
N ALA A 46 -3.58 14.49 27.43
CA ALA A 46 -2.31 14.68 26.72
C ALA A 46 -1.92 13.43 25.93
N ALA A 47 -2.18 12.23 26.47
CA ALA A 47 -1.97 10.98 25.77
C ALA A 47 -2.84 10.90 24.52
N TRP A 48 -4.12 11.27 24.63
CA TRP A 48 -5.04 11.31 23.49
C TRP A 48 -4.57 12.29 22.41
N ASP A 49 -4.23 13.52 22.75
CA ASP A 49 -3.74 14.55 21.81
C ASP A 49 -2.51 14.08 21.01
N TRP A 50 -1.52 13.54 21.71
CA TRP A 50 -0.29 13.05 21.09
C TRP A 50 -0.50 11.80 20.23
N LEU A 51 -1.32 10.85 20.69
CA LEU A 51 -1.60 9.62 19.94
C LEU A 51 -2.50 9.88 18.72
N GLU A 52 -3.42 10.84 18.80
CA GLU A 52 -4.20 11.32 17.66
C GLU A 52 -3.29 11.94 16.59
N ARG A 53 -2.34 12.79 17.01
CA ARG A 53 -1.34 13.36 16.12
C ARG A 53 -0.46 12.28 15.51
N ALA A 54 0.01 11.31 16.30
CA ALA A 54 0.79 10.17 15.81
C ALA A 54 0.01 9.35 14.78
N ASN A 55 -1.28 9.11 15.01
CA ASN A 55 -2.14 8.34 14.10
C ASN A 55 -2.42 9.07 12.79
N ARG A 56 -2.44 10.42 12.79
CA ARG A 56 -2.50 11.21 11.54
C ARG A 56 -1.18 11.18 10.78
N GLN A 57 -0.04 11.20 11.48
CA GLN A 57 1.29 11.17 10.88
C GLN A 57 1.68 9.78 10.35
N ALA A 58 1.20 8.72 11.00
CA ALA A 58 1.41 7.33 10.63
C ALA A 58 0.08 6.57 10.64
N ALA A 59 -0.83 7.01 9.76
CA ALA A 59 -2.07 6.29 9.50
C ALA A 59 -1.71 4.85 9.09
N ASP A 60 -2.51 3.88 9.54
CA ASP A 60 -2.30 2.44 9.34
C ASP A 60 -1.25 1.75 10.22
N ASN A 61 -0.54 2.47 11.11
CA ASN A 61 0.34 1.80 12.07
C ASN A 61 -0.49 1.11 13.18
N PRO A 62 -0.44 -0.23 13.29
CA PRO A 62 -1.31 -0.97 14.19
C PRO A 62 -1.00 -0.73 15.68
N HIS A 63 0.24 -0.40 16.04
CA HIS A 63 0.62 -0.09 17.41
C HIS A 63 0.09 1.28 17.85
N VAL A 64 0.19 2.28 16.98
CA VAL A 64 -0.35 3.63 17.23
C VAL A 64 -1.88 3.54 17.36
N MET A 65 -2.55 2.84 16.45
CA MET A 65 -4.00 2.64 16.51
C MET A 65 -4.44 1.93 17.80
N PHE A 66 -3.71 0.89 18.22
CA PHE A 66 -4.02 0.16 19.45
C PHE A 66 -3.87 1.04 20.70
N ALA A 67 -2.80 1.81 20.81
CA ALA A 67 -2.60 2.75 21.91
C ALA A 67 -3.65 3.88 21.90
N LEU A 68 -3.95 4.43 20.72
CA LEU A 68 -4.96 5.47 20.56
C LEU A 68 -6.36 4.98 20.98
N ALA A 69 -6.70 3.71 20.73
CA ALA A 69 -7.99 3.16 21.17
C ALA A 69 -8.13 3.19 22.71
N LEU A 70 -7.06 2.91 23.45
CA LEU A 70 -7.04 3.03 24.91
C LEU A 70 -7.18 4.49 25.36
N ALA A 71 -6.47 5.40 24.69
CA ALA A 71 -6.52 6.84 25.00
C ALA A 71 -7.91 7.44 24.73
N ARG A 72 -8.52 7.14 23.58
CA ARG A 72 -9.90 7.56 23.25
C ARG A 72 -10.91 7.07 24.27
N HIS A 73 -10.84 5.81 24.67
CA HIS A 73 -11.72 5.28 25.72
C HIS A 73 -11.53 6.03 27.06
N ALA A 74 -10.28 6.36 27.44
CA ALA A 74 -9.98 7.05 28.69
C ALA A 74 -10.58 8.46 28.76
N VAL A 75 -10.61 9.18 27.64
CA VAL A 75 -11.21 10.53 27.54
C VAL A 75 -12.72 10.51 27.26
N GLY A 76 -13.35 9.32 27.27
CA GLY A 76 -14.79 9.16 27.06
C GLY A 76 -15.23 8.99 25.60
N ASP A 77 -14.32 8.98 24.63
CA ASP A 77 -14.62 8.65 23.22
C ASP A 77 -14.71 7.12 23.00
N VAL A 78 -15.70 6.51 23.66
CA VAL A 78 -15.94 5.06 23.58
C VAL A 78 -16.30 4.61 22.15
N PRO A 79 -17.19 5.29 21.39
CA PRO A 79 -17.51 4.91 20.02
C PRO A 79 -16.28 4.99 19.09
N GLY A 80 -15.47 6.04 19.22
CA GLY A 80 -14.24 6.19 18.44
C GLY A 80 -13.17 5.16 18.77
N ALA A 81 -13.10 4.71 20.04
CA ALA A 81 -12.22 3.62 20.46
C ALA A 81 -12.65 2.26 19.88
N ILE A 82 -13.96 1.94 19.92
CA ILE A 82 -14.51 0.69 19.36
C ILE A 82 -14.29 0.63 17.84
N LEU A 83 -14.61 1.70 17.12
CA LEU A 83 -14.42 1.78 15.67
C LEU A 83 -12.95 1.54 15.27
N LEU A 84 -12.02 2.11 16.04
CA LEU A 84 -10.59 1.94 15.79
C LEU A 84 -10.14 0.50 16.02
N LEU A 85 -10.61 -0.17 17.08
CA LEU A 85 -10.34 -1.58 17.34
C LEU A 85 -10.94 -2.50 16.28
N GLU A 86 -12.16 -2.24 15.82
CA GLU A 86 -12.77 -3.01 14.73
C GLU A 86 -11.98 -2.90 13.44
N THR A 87 -11.55 -1.69 13.09
CA THR A 87 -10.69 -1.44 11.92
C THR A 87 -9.36 -2.19 12.05
N LEU A 88 -8.78 -2.20 13.25
CA LEU A 88 -7.54 -2.91 13.53
C LEU A 88 -7.72 -4.44 13.43
N LEU A 89 -8.79 -4.99 14.02
CA LEU A 89 -9.09 -6.42 14.05
C LEU A 89 -9.55 -6.99 12.70
N GLN A 90 -10.05 -6.15 11.79
CA GLN A 90 -10.28 -6.54 10.39
C GLN A 90 -8.97 -6.85 9.65
N ARG A 91 -7.85 -6.26 10.09
CA ARG A 91 -6.54 -6.39 9.46
C ARG A 91 -5.63 -7.36 10.19
N PHE A 92 -5.69 -7.39 11.52
CA PHE A 92 -4.81 -8.17 12.37
C PHE A 92 -5.63 -8.94 13.40
N ASP A 93 -5.59 -10.28 13.35
CA ASP A 93 -6.27 -11.14 14.31
C ASP A 93 -5.33 -11.40 15.51
N PHE A 94 -5.49 -10.67 16.61
CA PHE A 94 -4.65 -10.82 17.80
C PHE A 94 -5.45 -10.70 19.10
N ARG A 95 -4.97 -11.40 20.14
CA ARG A 95 -5.70 -11.66 21.39
C ARG A 95 -6.09 -10.38 22.13
N GLU A 96 -5.14 -9.47 22.33
CA GLU A 96 -5.32 -8.27 23.16
C GLU A 96 -6.32 -7.28 22.54
N GLY A 97 -6.42 -7.22 21.20
CA GLY A 97 -7.44 -6.45 20.50
C GLY A 97 -8.85 -6.96 20.81
N TRP A 98 -9.07 -8.29 20.74
CA TRP A 98 -10.37 -8.89 21.08
C TRP A 98 -10.73 -8.74 22.56
N VAL A 99 -9.75 -8.79 23.46
CA VAL A 99 -9.95 -8.52 24.89
C VAL A 99 -10.46 -7.09 25.11
N LEU A 100 -9.83 -6.09 24.48
CA LEU A 100 -10.27 -4.69 24.60
C LEU A 100 -11.63 -4.46 23.95
N LEU A 101 -11.87 -5.00 22.75
CA LEU A 101 -13.17 -4.83 22.07
C LEU A 101 -14.31 -5.42 22.90
N THR A 102 -14.10 -6.61 23.49
CA THR A 102 -15.05 -7.24 24.41
C THR A 102 -15.32 -6.35 25.62
N THR A 103 -14.24 -5.81 26.22
CA THR A 103 -14.32 -4.96 27.40
C THR A 103 -15.09 -3.67 27.13
N PHE A 104 -14.75 -2.96 26.05
CA PHE A 104 -15.35 -1.67 25.69
C PHE A 104 -16.82 -1.82 25.32
N ARG A 105 -17.19 -2.84 24.52
CA ARG A 105 -18.60 -3.11 24.20
C ARG A 105 -19.42 -3.47 25.44
N GLN A 106 -18.85 -4.25 26.36
CA GLN A 106 -19.53 -4.55 27.62
C GLN A 106 -19.74 -3.30 28.47
N ALA A 107 -18.71 -2.45 28.58
CA ALA A 107 -18.77 -1.21 29.35
C ALA A 107 -19.75 -0.19 28.73
N SER A 108 -19.91 -0.18 27.40
CA SER A 108 -20.86 0.68 26.69
C SER A 108 -22.30 0.14 26.64
N GLY A 109 -22.57 -1.01 27.29
CA GLY A 109 -23.90 -1.63 27.32
C GLY A 109 -24.24 -2.50 26.10
N ASP A 110 -23.33 -2.69 25.13
CA ASP A 110 -23.51 -3.61 24.00
C ASP A 110 -23.11 -5.05 24.39
N GLY A 111 -23.93 -5.66 25.24
CA GLY A 111 -23.71 -7.04 25.70
C GLY A 111 -23.68 -8.07 24.57
N GLY A 112 -24.52 -7.91 23.56
CA GLY A 112 -24.56 -8.79 22.39
C GLY A 112 -23.28 -8.71 21.55
N GLY A 113 -22.76 -7.51 21.32
CA GLY A 113 -21.49 -7.32 20.64
C GLY A 113 -20.29 -7.75 21.46
N ALA A 114 -20.33 -7.60 22.79
CA ALA A 114 -19.31 -8.12 23.70
C ALA A 114 -19.24 -9.65 23.64
N LEU A 115 -20.39 -10.33 23.63
CA LEU A 115 -20.46 -11.79 23.48
C LEU A 115 -19.90 -12.28 22.13
N ARG A 116 -20.17 -11.57 21.03
CA ARG A 116 -19.60 -11.91 19.71
C ARG A 116 -18.07 -11.80 19.70
N ALA A 117 -17.54 -10.70 20.24
CA ALA A 117 -16.08 -10.51 20.35
C ALA A 117 -15.45 -11.56 21.28
N LEU A 118 -16.10 -11.86 22.40
CA LEU A 118 -15.66 -12.89 23.34
C LEU A 118 -15.69 -14.29 22.73
N ALA A 119 -16.70 -14.63 21.93
CA ALA A 119 -16.77 -15.93 21.24
C ALA A 119 -15.58 -16.14 20.30
N LYS A 120 -15.18 -15.10 19.55
CA LYS A 120 -13.98 -15.13 18.70
C LYS A 120 -12.70 -15.28 19.53
N LEU A 121 -12.59 -14.55 20.64
CA LEU A 121 -11.46 -14.69 21.58
C LEU A 121 -11.33 -16.13 22.10
N LEU A 122 -12.42 -16.72 22.60
CA LEU A 122 -12.41 -18.04 23.24
C LEU A 122 -12.30 -19.21 22.26
N SER A 123 -12.76 -19.05 21.02
CA SER A 123 -12.73 -20.10 19.99
C SER A 123 -11.34 -20.38 19.43
N CYS A 124 -10.47 -19.36 19.39
CA CYS A 124 -9.17 -19.46 18.71
C CYS A 124 -7.97 -19.27 19.65
N PHE A 125 -8.05 -18.36 20.63
CA PHE A 125 -6.88 -17.92 21.39
C PHE A 125 -6.71 -18.64 22.73
N ALA A 126 -5.46 -18.86 23.14
CA ALA A 126 -5.11 -19.32 24.47
C ALA A 126 -5.56 -18.31 25.54
N ALA A 127 -6.38 -18.78 26.48
CA ALA A 127 -6.93 -17.92 27.52
C ALA A 127 -5.92 -17.66 28.64
N THR A 128 -5.66 -16.38 28.92
CA THR A 128 -4.86 -15.94 30.08
C THR A 128 -5.73 -15.86 31.33
N PRO A 129 -5.15 -15.78 32.55
CA PRO A 129 -5.93 -15.55 33.77
C PRO A 129 -6.84 -14.31 33.69
N GLU A 130 -6.41 -13.26 33.01
CA GLU A 130 -7.16 -12.02 32.79
C GLU A 130 -8.33 -12.23 31.83
N SER A 131 -8.09 -12.91 30.69
CA SER A 131 -9.17 -13.17 29.73
C SER A 131 -10.21 -14.14 30.28
N GLN A 132 -9.82 -15.07 31.15
CA GLN A 132 -10.74 -15.95 31.88
C GLN A 132 -11.63 -15.17 32.85
N LYS A 133 -11.07 -14.21 33.60
CA LYS A 133 -11.85 -13.32 34.49
C LYS A 133 -12.83 -12.46 33.69
N LEU A 134 -12.39 -11.91 32.56
CA LEU A 134 -13.25 -11.15 31.66
C LEU A 134 -14.40 -12.02 31.14
N ALA A 135 -14.10 -13.21 30.63
CA ALA A 135 -15.10 -14.16 30.14
C ALA A 135 -16.15 -14.48 31.20
N ALA A 136 -15.72 -14.80 32.43
CA ALA A 136 -16.63 -15.10 33.54
C ALA A 136 -17.52 -13.91 33.94
N SER A 137 -17.02 -12.68 33.79
CA SER A 137 -17.79 -11.47 34.07
C SER A 137 -18.83 -11.21 32.97
N VAL A 138 -18.40 -11.17 31.71
CA VAL A 138 -19.25 -10.91 30.54
C VAL A 138 -20.33 -11.98 30.39
N CYS A 139 -19.97 -13.27 30.52
CA CYS A 139 -20.94 -14.36 30.45
C CYS A 139 -22.02 -14.23 31.55
N ARG A 140 -21.62 -13.87 32.77
CA ARG A 140 -22.57 -13.68 33.89
C ARG A 140 -23.52 -12.51 33.63
N LEU A 141 -23.00 -11.37 33.18
CA LEU A 141 -23.78 -10.17 32.89
C LEU A 141 -24.79 -10.37 31.75
N ASN A 142 -24.51 -11.31 30.84
CA ASN A 142 -25.34 -11.59 29.67
C ASN A 142 -26.07 -12.95 29.72
N GLY A 143 -26.10 -13.62 30.88
CA GLY A 143 -26.86 -14.85 31.07
C GLY A 143 -26.35 -16.08 30.29
N VAL A 144 -25.07 -16.14 29.93
CA VAL A 144 -24.47 -17.29 29.24
C VAL A 144 -24.23 -18.43 30.23
N ALA A 145 -24.90 -19.56 30.01
CA ALA A 145 -24.89 -20.71 30.91
C ALA A 145 -23.60 -21.55 30.86
N LEU A 146 -22.91 -21.59 29.71
CA LEU A 146 -21.69 -22.37 29.54
C LEU A 146 -20.80 -21.76 28.46
N TRP A 147 -19.50 -21.70 28.72
CA TRP A 147 -18.48 -21.30 27.77
C TRP A 147 -17.27 -22.21 27.88
N GLY A 148 -16.43 -22.25 26.86
CA GLY A 148 -15.19 -23.01 26.86
C GLY A 148 -14.04 -22.22 26.26
N PHE A 149 -12.81 -22.70 26.47
CA PHE A 149 -11.59 -22.12 25.94
C PHE A 149 -10.44 -23.12 25.99
N PHE A 150 -9.39 -22.89 25.20
CA PHE A 150 -8.11 -23.57 25.35
C PHE A 150 -7.22 -22.83 26.36
N ASP A 151 -6.58 -23.59 27.26
CA ASP A 151 -5.48 -23.05 28.06
C ASP A 151 -4.16 -23.04 27.27
N ARG A 152 -3.08 -22.54 27.90
CA ARG A 152 -1.75 -22.43 27.27
C ARG A 152 -1.17 -23.77 26.81
N ASP A 153 -1.62 -24.89 27.38
CA ASP A 153 -1.13 -26.24 27.10
C ASP A 153 -2.02 -26.97 26.06
N GLY A 154 -3.06 -26.28 25.55
CA GLY A 154 -3.99 -26.82 24.57
C GLY A 154 -5.05 -27.76 25.17
N LEU A 155 -5.28 -27.70 26.49
CA LEU A 155 -6.40 -28.42 27.11
C LEU A 155 -7.67 -27.60 26.99
N LEU A 156 -8.75 -28.23 26.55
CA LEU A 156 -10.07 -27.59 26.53
C LEU A 156 -10.63 -27.52 27.94
N LYS A 157 -10.94 -26.32 28.41
CA LYS A 157 -11.65 -26.05 29.67
C LYS A 157 -13.07 -25.62 29.36
N LEU A 158 -14.02 -26.05 30.19
CA LEU A 158 -15.40 -25.58 30.19
C LEU A 158 -15.68 -24.92 31.53
N ALA A 159 -16.40 -23.79 31.50
CA ALA A 159 -16.76 -23.03 32.68
C ALA A 159 -18.19 -22.49 32.55
N GLY A 160 -18.91 -22.47 33.66
CA GLY A 160 -20.30 -22.05 33.73
C GLY A 160 -20.87 -22.27 35.14
N PRO A 161 -22.01 -21.63 35.48
CA PRO A 161 -22.69 -21.84 36.76
C PRO A 161 -23.13 -23.30 36.99
N HIS A 162 -23.40 -24.06 35.94
CA HIS A 162 -23.74 -25.49 36.02
C HIS A 162 -22.90 -26.27 35.02
N MET A 163 -21.98 -27.11 35.53
CA MET A 163 -21.17 -27.98 34.69
C MET A 163 -21.96 -29.22 34.28
N PRO A 164 -22.07 -29.54 32.98
CA PRO A 164 -22.79 -30.73 32.52
C PRO A 164 -22.01 -32.01 32.85
N ASP A 165 -22.73 -33.08 33.22
CA ASP A 165 -22.14 -34.36 33.65
C ASP A 165 -21.37 -35.08 32.53
N LYS A 166 -21.80 -34.91 31.27
CA LYS A 166 -21.18 -35.54 30.09
C LYS A 166 -21.25 -34.63 28.85
N PRO A 167 -20.20 -33.82 28.58
CA PRO A 167 -20.07 -33.14 27.29
C PRO A 167 -19.78 -34.13 26.16
N GLU A 168 -20.40 -33.91 25.00
CA GLU A 168 -20.08 -34.60 23.74
C GLU A 168 -19.09 -33.74 22.95
N PHE A 169 -18.04 -34.38 22.42
CA PHE A 169 -17.00 -33.73 21.64
C PHE A 169 -16.99 -34.28 20.23
N ARG A 170 -16.89 -33.40 19.22
CA ARG A 170 -16.79 -33.80 17.82
C ARG A 170 -15.61 -33.08 17.17
N LEU A 171 -14.70 -33.83 16.54
CA LEU A 171 -13.61 -33.29 15.73
C LEU A 171 -14.01 -33.39 14.26
N ASP A 172 -14.06 -32.26 13.56
CA ASP A 172 -14.49 -32.17 12.16
C ASP A 172 -15.84 -32.88 11.90
N GLY A 173 -16.77 -32.76 12.85
CA GLY A 173 -18.10 -33.39 12.82
C GLY A 173 -18.16 -34.85 13.31
N VAL A 174 -17.01 -35.49 13.58
CA VAL A 174 -16.92 -36.88 14.03
C VAL A 174 -16.86 -36.96 15.56
N PRO A 175 -17.78 -37.68 16.23
CA PRO A 175 -17.73 -37.87 17.69
C PRO A 175 -16.43 -38.53 18.15
N VAL A 176 -15.80 -38.00 19.21
CA VAL A 176 -14.55 -38.54 19.76
C VAL A 176 -14.59 -38.71 21.28
N ARG A 177 -13.83 -39.69 21.78
CA ARG A 177 -13.64 -39.87 23.22
C ARG A 177 -12.56 -38.91 23.73
N ALA A 178 -12.90 -38.12 24.75
CA ALA A 178 -11.96 -37.23 25.42
C ALA A 178 -11.56 -37.78 26.80
N VAL A 179 -10.33 -37.51 27.22
CA VAL A 179 -9.78 -37.90 28.53
C VAL A 179 -9.60 -36.66 29.38
N ARG A 180 -10.12 -36.69 30.61
CA ARG A 180 -9.98 -35.60 31.56
C ARG A 180 -8.56 -35.57 32.14
N LYS A 181 -7.85 -34.46 31.99
CA LYS A 181 -6.49 -34.22 32.51
C LYS A 181 -6.42 -32.85 33.17
N GLN A 182 -5.90 -32.78 34.41
CA GLN A 182 -5.64 -31.53 35.14
C GLN A 182 -6.82 -30.52 35.08
N GLY A 183 -8.05 -31.01 35.26
CA GLY A 183 -9.26 -30.16 35.21
C GLY A 183 -9.72 -29.71 33.81
N GLY A 184 -9.11 -30.20 32.73
CA GLY A 184 -9.54 -29.99 31.34
C GLY A 184 -9.70 -31.29 30.55
N TRP A 185 -10.00 -31.16 29.26
CA TRP A 185 -10.19 -32.27 28.34
C TRP A 185 -9.05 -32.34 27.33
N SER A 186 -8.56 -33.55 27.10
CA SER A 186 -7.57 -33.88 26.08
C SER A 186 -8.13 -34.94 25.13
N PHE A 187 -7.67 -34.94 23.89
CA PHE A 187 -8.21 -35.78 22.81
C PHE A 187 -7.18 -36.82 22.35
N PRO A 188 -7.59 -37.82 21.53
CA PRO A 188 -6.70 -38.87 21.04
C PRO A 188 -5.47 -38.32 20.30
N GLN A 189 -4.41 -39.13 20.20
CA GLN A 189 -3.18 -38.73 19.50
C GLN A 189 -3.47 -38.30 18.06
N GLY A 190 -2.89 -37.17 17.64
CA GLY A 190 -3.05 -36.63 16.28
C GLY A 190 -4.21 -35.64 16.12
N TRP A 191 -5.04 -35.42 17.14
CA TRP A 191 -6.17 -34.50 17.06
C TRP A 191 -5.81 -33.05 16.72
N GLN A 192 -4.56 -32.63 16.94
CA GLN A 192 -4.06 -31.30 16.59
C GLN A 192 -4.08 -31.02 15.08
N GLN A 193 -4.31 -32.05 14.25
CA GLN A 193 -4.49 -31.93 12.80
C GLN A 193 -5.95 -31.65 12.39
N ALA A 194 -6.91 -31.74 13.31
CA ALA A 194 -8.30 -31.42 13.04
C ALA A 194 -8.49 -29.92 12.76
N HIS A 195 -9.55 -29.56 12.03
CA HIS A 195 -9.89 -28.16 11.78
C HIS A 195 -10.65 -27.56 12.95
N LEU A 196 -11.72 -28.21 13.36
CA LEU A 196 -12.68 -27.73 14.34
C LEU A 196 -12.96 -28.76 15.43
N LEU A 197 -13.17 -28.26 16.64
CA LEU A 197 -13.67 -29.01 17.78
C LEU A 197 -15.01 -28.43 18.22
N GLU A 198 -16.09 -29.20 18.05
CA GLU A 198 -17.41 -28.87 18.56
C GLU A 198 -17.63 -29.49 19.95
N VAL A 199 -18.24 -28.72 20.84
CA VAL A 199 -18.71 -29.17 22.15
C VAL A 199 -20.22 -29.05 22.21
N ARG A 200 -20.90 -30.15 22.55
CA ARG A 200 -22.35 -30.19 22.76
C ARG A 200 -22.66 -30.70 24.15
N CYS A 201 -23.59 -30.06 24.83
CA CYS A 201 -23.98 -30.42 26.19
C CYS A 201 -25.51 -30.49 26.27
N ALA A 202 -26.03 -31.58 26.85
CA ALA A 202 -27.47 -31.75 27.02
C ALA A 202 -28.06 -30.59 27.85
N GLY A 203 -29.16 -29.99 27.38
CA GLY A 203 -29.82 -28.86 28.05
C GLY A 203 -29.13 -27.50 27.90
N VAL A 204 -28.01 -27.41 27.17
CA VAL A 204 -27.32 -26.15 26.86
C VAL A 204 -27.42 -25.89 25.35
N PRO A 205 -28.14 -24.83 24.91
CA PRO A 205 -28.35 -24.57 23.49
C PRO A 205 -27.05 -24.32 22.70
N ALA A 206 -26.09 -23.63 23.32
CA ALA A 206 -24.80 -23.33 22.73
C ALA A 206 -23.74 -23.13 23.81
N VAL A 207 -22.52 -23.62 23.56
CA VAL A 207 -21.34 -23.32 24.38
C VAL A 207 -20.61 -22.14 23.75
N LEU A 208 -20.49 -21.02 24.46
CA LEU A 208 -19.77 -19.86 23.93
C LEU A 208 -18.29 -20.23 23.70
N GLY A 209 -17.79 -19.95 22.49
CA GLY A 209 -16.46 -20.38 22.03
C GLY A 209 -16.46 -21.65 21.17
N SER A 210 -17.54 -22.44 21.16
CA SER A 210 -17.69 -23.57 20.24
C SER A 210 -18.36 -23.12 18.92
N PRO A 211 -17.89 -23.60 17.73
CA PRO A 211 -16.76 -24.50 17.54
C PRO A 211 -15.41 -23.83 17.79
N PHE A 212 -14.47 -24.58 18.39
CA PHE A 212 -13.11 -24.14 18.63
C PHE A 212 -12.22 -24.43 17.41
N SER A 213 -11.40 -23.48 17.00
CA SER A 213 -10.49 -23.64 15.88
C SER A 213 -9.19 -24.32 16.32
N VAL A 214 -9.14 -25.64 16.14
CA VAL A 214 -7.95 -26.46 16.49
C VAL A 214 -6.79 -26.10 15.57
N LYS A 215 -7.08 -25.93 14.27
CA LYS A 215 -6.10 -25.54 13.25
C LYS A 215 -5.41 -24.22 13.60
N ASP A 216 -6.18 -23.20 13.98
CA ASP A 216 -5.62 -21.89 14.32
C ASP A 216 -4.83 -21.97 15.63
N PHE A 217 -5.39 -22.60 16.66
CA PHE A 217 -4.73 -22.69 17.97
C PHE A 217 -3.34 -23.35 17.90
N PHE A 218 -3.20 -24.46 17.16
CA PHE A 218 -1.92 -25.16 16.99
C PHE A 218 -1.10 -24.68 15.80
N SER A 219 -1.57 -23.67 15.06
CA SER A 219 -0.81 -23.10 13.96
C SER A 219 0.53 -22.59 14.45
N CYS A 220 1.56 -22.87 13.67
CA CYS A 220 2.89 -22.34 13.88
C CYS A 220 3.35 -21.74 12.58
N GLU A 221 3.60 -20.44 12.62
CA GLU A 221 4.21 -19.74 11.50
C GLU A 221 5.71 -19.67 11.75
N GLY A 222 6.48 -19.85 10.70
CA GLY A 222 7.93 -19.73 10.80
C GLY A 222 8.62 -19.83 9.46
N MET A 223 9.84 -19.33 9.44
CA MET A 223 10.76 -19.40 8.31
C MET A 223 12.03 -20.10 8.77
N VAL A 224 12.56 -20.98 7.92
CA VAL A 224 13.86 -21.60 8.11
C VAL A 224 14.74 -21.42 6.88
N SER A 225 16.04 -21.28 7.11
CA SER A 225 17.05 -21.15 6.07
C SER A 225 18.34 -21.86 6.46
N ALA A 226 19.19 -22.10 5.47
CA ALA A 226 20.52 -22.69 5.68
C ALA A 226 21.55 -21.57 5.84
N GLY A 227 22.02 -21.35 7.07
CA GLY A 227 23.09 -20.42 7.39
C GLY A 227 24.49 -21.06 7.29
N ALA A 228 25.53 -20.27 7.56
CA ALA A 228 26.91 -20.75 7.50
C ALA A 228 27.21 -21.84 8.55
N GLU A 229 26.71 -21.68 9.78
CA GLU A 229 27.02 -22.57 10.92
C GLU A 229 25.90 -23.58 11.26
N GLY A 230 24.69 -23.36 10.75
CA GLY A 230 23.54 -24.22 11.03
C GLY A 230 22.27 -23.81 10.30
N LEU A 231 21.19 -24.53 10.58
CA LEU A 231 19.84 -24.06 10.27
C LEU A 231 19.52 -22.86 11.15
N GLU A 232 18.95 -21.82 10.57
CA GLU A 232 18.55 -20.61 11.28
C GLU A 232 17.20 -20.10 10.80
N GLY A 233 16.52 -19.34 11.64
CA GLY A 233 15.22 -18.78 11.30
C GLY A 233 14.42 -18.32 12.51
N TRP A 234 13.11 -18.26 12.34
CA TRP A 234 12.18 -17.88 13.41
C TRP A 234 10.88 -18.66 13.31
N CYS A 235 10.18 -18.80 14.43
CA CYS A 235 8.82 -19.34 14.48
C CYS A 235 8.04 -18.75 15.65
N TRP A 236 6.72 -18.84 15.60
CA TRP A 236 5.85 -18.45 16.70
C TRP A 236 4.46 -19.08 16.59
N HIS A 237 3.64 -18.89 17.62
CA HIS A 237 2.25 -19.30 17.69
C HIS A 237 1.33 -18.06 17.67
N PRO A 238 0.66 -17.74 16.55
CA PRO A 238 -0.21 -16.56 16.48
C PRO A 238 -1.34 -16.54 17.53
N TYR A 239 -1.90 -17.73 17.80
CA TYR A 239 -3.05 -17.89 18.72
C TYR A 239 -2.65 -18.36 20.13
N ASN A 240 -1.36 -18.60 20.37
CA ASN A 240 -0.78 -18.96 21.66
C ASN A 240 0.62 -18.33 21.84
N ALA A 241 0.70 -17.01 21.64
CA ALA A 241 1.96 -16.26 21.51
C ALA A 241 2.93 -16.38 22.69
N ASP A 242 2.41 -16.70 23.88
CA ASP A 242 3.21 -16.88 25.09
C ASP A 242 3.95 -18.24 25.13
N CYS A 243 3.55 -19.20 24.28
CA CYS A 243 4.16 -20.51 24.20
C CYS A 243 5.30 -20.57 23.17
N ALA A 244 6.39 -21.26 23.53
CA ALA A 244 7.51 -21.53 22.63
C ALA A 244 7.15 -22.69 21.68
N PRO A 245 7.20 -22.51 20.35
CA PRO A 245 6.90 -23.61 19.42
C PRO A 245 7.91 -24.76 19.51
N SER A 246 7.41 -25.99 19.38
CA SER A 246 8.24 -27.19 19.26
C SER A 246 8.29 -27.69 17.81
N LEU A 247 9.49 -27.75 17.25
CA LEU A 247 9.74 -28.13 15.87
C LEU A 247 10.31 -29.55 15.81
N THR A 248 9.89 -30.32 14.82
CA THR A 248 10.45 -31.64 14.52
C THR A 248 11.17 -31.59 13.18
N LEU A 249 12.45 -31.96 13.18
CA LEU A 249 13.27 -32.09 11.99
C LEU A 249 13.18 -33.55 11.53
N CYS A 250 12.79 -33.78 10.28
CA CYS A 250 12.53 -35.11 9.73
C CYS A 250 13.32 -35.36 8.44
N HIS A 251 13.55 -36.63 8.12
CA HIS A 251 14.10 -37.02 6.83
C HIS A 251 13.04 -36.82 5.72
N PRO A 252 13.32 -36.12 4.61
CA PRO A 252 12.31 -35.74 3.63
C PRO A 252 11.58 -36.90 2.94
N GLN A 253 12.25 -38.02 2.65
CA GLN A 253 11.58 -39.15 1.97
C GLN A 253 10.92 -40.16 2.92
N THR A 254 11.38 -40.28 4.16
CA THR A 254 10.96 -41.37 5.06
C THR A 254 10.16 -40.88 6.26
N ASP A 255 10.06 -39.57 6.44
CA ASP A 255 9.39 -38.89 7.56
C ASP A 255 9.92 -39.27 8.96
N LYS A 256 11.06 -39.99 9.00
CA LYS A 256 11.73 -40.36 10.25
C LYS A 256 12.18 -39.10 10.98
N ALA A 257 11.73 -38.92 12.22
CA ALA A 257 12.20 -37.85 13.09
C ALA A 257 13.70 -37.98 13.36
N LEU A 258 14.43 -36.90 13.07
CA LEU A 258 15.88 -36.78 13.24
C LEU A 258 16.21 -36.05 14.54
N LEU A 259 15.52 -34.94 14.81
CA LEU A 259 15.73 -34.10 15.98
C LEU A 259 14.44 -33.37 16.34
N ARG A 260 14.21 -33.08 17.63
CA ARG A 260 13.14 -32.19 18.09
C ARG A 260 13.76 -31.02 18.86
N VAL A 261 13.30 -29.80 18.57
CA VAL A 261 13.84 -28.56 19.13
C VAL A 261 12.70 -27.66 19.59
N THR A 262 12.84 -27.02 20.75
CA THR A 262 11.90 -26.00 21.23
C THR A 262 12.54 -24.63 21.10
N ALA A 263 11.88 -23.70 20.41
CA ALA A 263 12.40 -22.35 20.15
C ALA A 263 12.05 -21.41 21.33
N GLU A 264 12.92 -21.34 22.33
CA GLU A 264 12.64 -20.58 23.58
C GLU A 264 13.07 -19.11 23.53
N MET A 265 14.17 -18.81 22.83
CA MET A 265 14.72 -17.46 22.77
C MET A 265 13.89 -16.55 21.87
N PHE A 266 13.65 -15.30 22.27
CA PHE A 266 13.00 -14.32 21.40
C PHE A 266 13.88 -13.99 20.19
N SER A 267 13.24 -13.80 19.03
CA SER A 267 13.93 -13.30 17.84
C SER A 267 13.88 -11.78 17.80
N GLN A 268 15.02 -11.14 17.56
CA GLN A 268 15.13 -9.70 17.27
C GLN A 268 15.27 -9.44 15.77
N SER A 269 15.44 -10.48 14.95
CA SER A 269 15.70 -10.37 13.51
C SER A 269 14.43 -10.21 12.67
N VAL A 270 13.32 -9.84 13.31
CA VAL A 270 11.98 -9.88 12.73
C VAL A 270 11.20 -8.67 13.20
N SER A 271 10.89 -7.76 12.27
CA SER A 271 9.91 -6.70 12.45
C SER A 271 8.71 -7.05 11.55
N PHE A 272 7.57 -7.35 12.15
CA PHE A 272 6.32 -7.57 11.43
C PHE A 272 5.24 -6.64 11.99
N ASP A 273 4.30 -6.28 11.13
CA ASP A 273 3.18 -5.39 11.44
C ASP A 273 2.18 -5.97 12.47
N GLN A 274 2.36 -7.21 12.95
CA GLN A 274 1.40 -7.80 13.88
C GLN A 274 1.64 -7.31 15.32
N PRO A 275 0.71 -6.54 15.90
CA PRO A 275 0.91 -5.99 17.23
C PRO A 275 1.05 -7.10 18.28
N LEU A 276 2.03 -6.93 19.18
CA LEU A 276 2.34 -7.83 20.29
C LEU A 276 2.75 -9.26 19.87
N ALA A 277 3.17 -9.46 18.62
CA ALA A 277 3.71 -10.74 18.17
C ALA A 277 4.99 -11.11 18.93
N ARG A 278 5.15 -12.41 19.22
CA ARG A 278 6.23 -12.94 20.05
C ARG A 278 7.05 -13.96 19.27
N TYR A 279 7.90 -13.49 18.36
CA TYR A 279 8.75 -14.36 17.53
C TYR A 279 9.83 -15.07 18.36
N ARG A 280 10.08 -16.35 18.07
CA ARG A 280 11.14 -17.15 18.67
C ARG A 280 12.20 -17.50 17.65
N ARG A 281 13.47 -17.49 18.06
CA ARG A 281 14.63 -17.82 17.22
C ARG A 281 14.77 -19.34 17.05
N ILE A 282 14.99 -19.76 15.81
CA ILE A 282 15.39 -21.13 15.45
C ILE A 282 16.90 -21.13 15.20
N PHE A 283 17.63 -22.03 15.84
CA PHE A 283 19.03 -22.30 15.51
C PHE A 283 19.39 -23.76 15.79
N VAL A 284 19.90 -24.48 14.77
CA VAL A 284 20.39 -25.86 14.90
C VAL A 284 21.73 -25.99 14.17
N PRO A 285 22.85 -26.17 14.90
CA PRO A 285 24.18 -26.32 14.30
C PRO A 285 24.26 -27.49 13.31
N TRP A 286 24.98 -27.32 12.19
CA TRP A 286 25.11 -28.38 11.16
C TRP A 286 25.65 -29.70 11.71
N LYS A 287 26.49 -29.66 12.76
CA LYS A 287 27.05 -30.86 13.41
C LYS A 287 26.01 -31.75 14.09
N MET A 288 24.81 -31.23 14.37
CA MET A 288 23.71 -31.98 15.00
C MET A 288 22.78 -32.63 13.98
N LEU A 289 22.98 -32.37 12.69
CA LEU A 289 22.11 -32.82 11.61
C LEU A 289 22.82 -33.88 10.76
N PRO A 290 22.08 -34.88 10.25
CA PRO A 290 22.66 -35.83 9.34
C PRO A 290 23.03 -35.17 8.01
N GLU A 291 23.91 -35.85 7.30
CA GLU A 291 24.29 -35.50 5.94
C GLU A 291 23.12 -35.72 4.96
N GLY A 292 22.52 -34.66 4.42
CA GLY A 292 21.39 -34.75 3.48
C GLY A 292 20.36 -33.63 3.64
N PRO A 293 19.26 -33.68 2.86
CA PRO A 293 18.16 -32.75 3.01
C PRO A 293 17.39 -33.04 4.31
N VAL A 294 16.90 -31.97 4.93
CA VAL A 294 16.17 -31.99 6.20
C VAL A 294 14.87 -31.23 6.04
N ARG A 295 13.78 -31.82 6.51
CA ARG A 295 12.47 -31.18 6.60
C ARG A 295 12.25 -30.60 8.00
N VAL A 296 11.71 -29.39 8.12
CA VAL A 296 11.36 -28.77 9.41
C VAL A 296 9.84 -28.64 9.52
N VAL A 297 9.27 -29.29 10.54
CA VAL A 297 7.83 -29.42 10.73
C VAL A 297 7.41 -28.80 12.06
N GLY A 298 6.35 -27.99 12.05
CA GLY A 298 5.75 -27.38 13.23
C GLY A 298 4.89 -28.36 14.06
N PRO A 299 4.36 -27.92 15.21
CA PRO A 299 3.57 -28.77 16.11
C PRO A 299 2.30 -29.39 15.49
N ASN A 300 1.71 -28.71 14.51
CA ASN A 300 0.52 -29.17 13.77
C ASN A 300 0.85 -30.15 12.64
N GLY A 301 2.12 -30.52 12.44
CA GLY A 301 2.56 -31.39 11.35
C GLY A 301 2.76 -30.68 10.01
N GLN A 302 2.58 -29.36 9.95
CA GLN A 302 2.84 -28.57 8.73
C GLN A 302 4.31 -28.19 8.61
N GLU A 303 4.81 -28.19 7.39
CA GLU A 303 6.16 -27.80 7.06
C GLU A 303 6.33 -26.27 7.16
N LEU A 304 7.42 -25.81 7.78
CA LEU A 304 7.75 -24.39 7.86
C LEU A 304 8.21 -23.88 6.49
N ALA A 305 7.99 -22.59 6.21
CA ALA A 305 8.44 -21.99 4.97
C ALA A 305 9.98 -22.04 4.86
N GLY A 306 10.47 -22.28 3.64
CA GLY A 306 11.90 -22.46 3.35
C GLY A 306 12.40 -23.91 3.50
N SER A 307 11.62 -24.80 4.11
CA SER A 307 11.85 -26.26 4.14
C SER A 307 11.28 -26.92 2.87
N PRO A 308 11.86 -28.02 2.34
CA PRO A 308 13.03 -28.74 2.83
C PRO A 308 14.33 -28.00 2.51
N LEU A 309 15.33 -28.20 3.35
CA LEU A 309 16.64 -27.56 3.23
C LEU A 309 17.71 -28.62 3.04
N GLU A 310 18.56 -28.45 2.03
CA GLU A 310 19.73 -29.30 1.87
C GLU A 310 20.92 -28.77 2.68
N ALA A 311 21.25 -29.47 3.77
CA ALA A 311 22.35 -29.11 4.63
C ALA A 311 23.67 -29.12 3.84
N ARG A 312 24.38 -27.97 3.85
CA ARG A 312 25.68 -27.80 3.19
C ARG A 312 25.67 -28.03 1.67
N LEU A 313 24.54 -27.80 0.99
CA LEU A 313 24.42 -27.96 -0.48
C LEU A 313 25.56 -27.27 -1.24
N GLU A 314 25.86 -26.02 -0.90
CA GLU A 314 26.93 -25.27 -1.56
C GLU A 314 28.31 -25.87 -1.34
N TRP A 315 28.62 -26.26 -0.11
CA TRP A 315 29.91 -26.87 0.23
C TRP A 315 30.10 -28.21 -0.48
N ARG A 316 29.05 -29.05 -0.51
CA ARG A 316 29.05 -30.30 -1.28
C ARG A 316 29.26 -30.07 -2.76
N SER A 317 28.59 -29.06 -3.31
CA SER A 317 28.70 -28.71 -4.73
C SER A 317 30.08 -28.18 -5.07
N ALA A 318 30.67 -27.34 -4.21
CA ALA A 318 32.04 -26.87 -4.35
C ALA A 318 33.05 -28.01 -4.27
N TYR A 319 32.87 -28.95 -3.32
CA TYR A 319 33.71 -30.13 -3.19
C TYR A 319 33.62 -31.05 -4.41
N GLN A 320 32.40 -31.33 -4.91
CA GLN A 320 32.19 -32.14 -6.12
C GLN A 320 32.77 -31.46 -7.36
N THR A 321 32.60 -30.14 -7.50
CA THR A 321 33.19 -29.35 -8.58
C THR A 321 34.71 -29.40 -8.52
N ALA A 322 35.31 -29.23 -7.33
CA ALA A 322 36.75 -29.34 -7.12
C ALA A 322 37.26 -30.74 -7.48
N GLN A 323 36.53 -31.81 -7.13
CA GLN A 323 36.87 -33.18 -7.55
C GLN A 323 36.79 -33.37 -9.07
N MET A 324 35.76 -32.82 -9.73
CA MET A 324 35.63 -32.87 -11.19
C MET A 324 36.77 -32.13 -11.88
N LEU A 325 37.10 -30.91 -11.43
CA LEU A 325 38.20 -30.11 -11.96
C LEU A 325 39.56 -30.79 -11.73
N ASN A 326 39.78 -31.39 -10.56
CA ASN A 326 40.99 -32.19 -10.30
C ASN A 326 41.11 -33.41 -11.22
N GLY A 327 39.99 -33.98 -11.69
CA GLY A 327 39.99 -35.09 -12.65
C GLY A 327 40.23 -34.66 -14.11
N VAL A 328 40.06 -33.37 -14.42
CA VAL A 328 40.25 -32.79 -15.78
C VAL A 328 41.63 -32.16 -15.93
N LEU A 329 42.27 -31.73 -14.84
CA LEU A 329 43.66 -31.27 -14.83
C LEU A 329 44.63 -32.46 -14.95
N PRO A 330 45.63 -32.41 -15.85
CA PRO A 330 46.49 -33.56 -16.13
C PRO A 330 47.58 -33.70 -15.07
N THR A 331 47.26 -34.32 -13.93
CA THR A 331 48.28 -34.87 -13.03
C THR A 331 47.96 -36.31 -12.67
N ALA A 332 48.62 -37.23 -13.39
CA ALA A 332 48.74 -38.69 -13.21
C ALA A 332 47.64 -39.61 -13.84
N PRO A 333 48.04 -40.80 -14.33
CA PRO A 333 47.17 -41.65 -15.14
C PRO A 333 46.25 -42.53 -14.27
N ILE A 334 44.95 -42.23 -14.27
CA ILE A 334 43.96 -43.10 -13.65
C ILE A 334 43.41 -44.07 -14.71
N LYS A 335 43.86 -45.34 -14.63
CA LYS A 335 43.22 -46.48 -15.31
C LYS A 335 41.89 -46.78 -14.62
N ASN A 336 40.78 -46.20 -15.07
CA ASN A 336 39.48 -46.81 -14.81
C ASN A 336 38.45 -46.50 -15.91
N LYS A 337 38.20 -47.48 -16.78
CA LYS A 337 37.38 -47.37 -18.00
C LYS A 337 35.87 -47.61 -17.80
N ASN A 338 35.35 -47.60 -16.57
CA ASN A 338 33.92 -47.86 -16.33
C ASN A 338 33.34 -46.97 -15.22
N ARG A 339 33.19 -45.67 -15.48
CA ARG A 339 32.23 -44.84 -14.74
C ARG A 339 31.17 -44.34 -15.71
N LYS A 340 30.01 -45.01 -15.70
CA LYS A 340 28.75 -44.33 -16.00
C LYS A 340 28.69 -43.15 -15.03
N ILE A 341 28.70 -41.92 -15.54
CA ILE A 341 28.33 -40.75 -14.75
C ILE A 341 26.85 -40.97 -14.44
N ALA A 342 26.56 -41.51 -13.25
CA ALA A 342 25.21 -41.47 -12.69
C ALA A 342 24.77 -40.00 -12.73
N SER A 343 23.51 -39.74 -13.09
CA SER A 343 22.89 -38.41 -13.15
C SER A 343 23.53 -37.48 -12.12
N ALA A 344 24.26 -36.47 -12.58
CA ALA A 344 25.00 -35.60 -11.68
C ALA A 344 24.01 -35.02 -10.64
N PRO A 345 24.33 -35.07 -9.33
CA PRO A 345 23.53 -34.38 -8.33
C PRO A 345 23.40 -32.90 -8.70
N SER A 346 22.35 -32.25 -8.22
CA SER A 346 22.02 -30.85 -8.52
C SER A 346 23.08 -29.90 -7.93
N LEU A 347 24.21 -29.74 -8.62
CA LEU A 347 25.32 -28.89 -8.19
C LEU A 347 24.83 -27.43 -8.03
N PHE A 348 25.05 -26.85 -6.86
CA PHE A 348 25.00 -25.41 -6.62
C PHE A 348 26.27 -24.79 -7.18
N LEU A 349 26.22 -24.38 -8.44
CA LEU A 349 27.33 -23.76 -9.16
C LEU A 349 26.98 -22.30 -9.46
N PRO A 350 27.70 -21.33 -8.88
CA PRO A 350 27.52 -19.93 -9.24
C PRO A 350 27.80 -19.69 -10.73
N LEU A 351 26.85 -19.07 -11.41
CA LEU A 351 26.88 -18.66 -12.81
C LEU A 351 26.70 -17.14 -12.86
N PRO A 352 27.80 -16.35 -12.79
CA PRO A 352 27.75 -14.89 -12.79
C PRO A 352 26.97 -14.34 -13.99
N VAL A 353 26.20 -13.28 -13.77
CA VAL A 353 25.48 -12.59 -14.83
C VAL A 353 26.49 -11.80 -15.68
N VAL A 354 26.58 -12.16 -16.95
CA VAL A 354 27.45 -11.49 -17.93
C VAL A 354 26.60 -10.80 -19.00
N ASP A 355 27.04 -9.63 -19.47
CA ASP A 355 26.31 -8.87 -20.49
C ASP A 355 26.38 -9.54 -21.87
N THR A 356 27.50 -10.22 -22.17
CA THR A 356 27.69 -10.94 -23.44
C THR A 356 27.82 -12.44 -23.21
N VAL A 357 26.89 -13.22 -23.78
CA VAL A 357 26.94 -14.68 -23.75
C VAL A 357 27.51 -15.19 -25.07
N VAL A 358 28.56 -16.02 -24.99
CA VAL A 358 29.24 -16.62 -26.15
C VAL A 358 28.63 -17.97 -26.56
N ALA A 359 27.85 -18.60 -25.67
CA ALA A 359 27.19 -19.88 -25.93
C ALA A 359 26.11 -19.76 -27.01
N GLN A 360 25.89 -20.85 -27.76
CA GLN A 360 24.81 -20.95 -28.73
C GLN A 360 23.72 -21.92 -28.26
N PRO A 361 22.43 -21.58 -28.41
CA PRO A 361 21.35 -22.48 -28.03
C PRO A 361 21.31 -23.71 -28.94
N ASP A 362 21.00 -24.87 -28.34
CA ASP A 362 20.78 -26.14 -29.07
C ASP A 362 19.34 -26.19 -29.61
N LYS A 363 19.17 -25.62 -30.80
CA LYS A 363 17.87 -25.35 -31.43
C LYS A 363 17.39 -26.55 -32.22
N SER A 364 16.12 -26.92 -32.05
CA SER A 364 15.48 -27.91 -32.92
C SER A 364 14.75 -27.27 -34.11
N ALA A 365 14.56 -28.03 -35.18
CA ALA A 365 13.78 -27.58 -36.33
C ALA A 365 12.27 -27.85 -36.12
N GLY A 366 11.46 -26.82 -36.36
CA GLY A 366 9.99 -26.93 -36.43
C GLY A 366 9.26 -26.77 -35.09
N ARG A 367 7.98 -26.40 -35.19
CA ARG A 367 7.12 -26.18 -34.01
C ARG A 367 6.69 -27.49 -33.38
N LYS A 368 6.65 -27.57 -32.05
CA LYS A 368 6.11 -28.72 -31.30
C LYS A 368 4.66 -28.49 -30.86
N PRO A 369 3.91 -29.55 -30.50
CA PRO A 369 2.64 -29.41 -29.79
C PRO A 369 2.83 -28.61 -28.49
N VAL A 370 1.77 -27.91 -28.07
CA VAL A 370 1.76 -27.14 -26.82
C VAL A 370 1.00 -27.91 -25.75
N ALA A 371 1.51 -27.90 -24.53
CA ALA A 371 0.81 -28.37 -23.34
C ALA A 371 0.72 -27.25 -22.29
N VAL A 372 -0.32 -27.28 -21.45
CA VAL A 372 -0.53 -26.36 -20.34
C VAL A 372 -0.43 -27.14 -19.03
N ILE A 373 0.39 -26.67 -18.09
CA ILE A 373 0.53 -27.24 -16.74
C ILE A 373 -0.04 -26.25 -15.73
N ILE A 374 -0.97 -26.71 -14.91
CA ILE A 374 -1.65 -25.89 -13.90
C ILE A 374 -1.42 -26.51 -12.51
N PRO A 375 -0.44 -26.02 -11.73
CA PRO A 375 -0.30 -26.42 -10.34
C PRO A 375 -1.42 -25.80 -9.50
N VAL A 376 -2.08 -26.62 -8.67
CA VAL A 376 -3.25 -26.26 -7.86
C VAL A 376 -2.94 -26.50 -6.38
N PHE A 377 -3.22 -25.49 -5.56
CA PHE A 377 -3.20 -25.60 -4.11
C PHE A 377 -4.16 -24.56 -3.49
N ARG A 378 -5.26 -25.03 -2.88
CA ARG A 378 -6.32 -24.21 -2.23
C ARG A 378 -7.18 -23.37 -3.18
N ASN A 379 -8.22 -22.77 -2.62
CA ASN A 379 -9.11 -21.79 -3.24
C ASN A 379 -9.90 -22.35 -4.43
N ARG A 380 -10.93 -23.14 -4.08
CA ARG A 380 -11.91 -23.71 -5.03
C ARG A 380 -12.42 -22.72 -6.07
N GLY A 381 -12.89 -21.55 -5.64
CA GLY A 381 -13.54 -20.58 -6.53
C GLY A 381 -12.61 -20.07 -7.63
N VAL A 382 -11.41 -19.64 -7.23
CA VAL A 382 -10.40 -19.11 -8.16
C VAL A 382 -9.85 -20.20 -9.07
N THR A 383 -9.57 -21.39 -8.52
CA THR A 383 -9.06 -22.53 -9.31
C THR A 383 -10.05 -22.94 -10.41
N LEU A 384 -11.34 -23.07 -10.09
CA LEU A 384 -12.34 -23.45 -11.10
C LEU A 384 -12.52 -22.38 -12.17
N ALA A 385 -12.42 -21.09 -11.82
CA ALA A 385 -12.46 -20.01 -12.80
C ALA A 385 -11.28 -20.07 -13.78
N CYS A 386 -10.06 -20.35 -13.29
CA CYS A 386 -8.89 -20.59 -14.14
C CYS A 386 -9.13 -21.76 -15.10
N LEU A 387 -9.52 -22.93 -14.57
CA LEU A 387 -9.77 -24.13 -15.37
C LEU A 387 -10.86 -23.91 -16.44
N GLN A 388 -11.92 -23.18 -16.09
CA GLN A 388 -12.98 -22.79 -17.02
C GLN A 388 -12.45 -21.90 -18.15
N SER A 389 -11.72 -20.82 -17.83
CA SER A 389 -11.15 -19.92 -18.84
C SER A 389 -10.15 -20.64 -19.78
N VAL A 390 -9.36 -21.59 -19.25
CA VAL A 390 -8.48 -22.43 -20.06
C VAL A 390 -9.30 -23.34 -20.97
N GLN A 391 -10.31 -24.02 -20.42
CA GLN A 391 -11.19 -24.91 -21.19
C GLN A 391 -11.85 -24.19 -22.37
N GLU A 392 -12.38 -22.98 -22.14
CA GLU A 392 -13.04 -22.18 -23.18
C GLU A 392 -12.08 -21.80 -24.32
N THR A 393 -10.82 -21.51 -24.00
CA THR A 393 -9.81 -21.04 -24.98
C THR A 393 -9.04 -22.16 -25.68
N VAL A 394 -9.03 -23.38 -25.11
CA VAL A 394 -8.37 -24.55 -25.71
C VAL A 394 -9.34 -25.58 -26.28
N ALA A 395 -10.65 -25.41 -26.09
CA ALA A 395 -11.67 -26.29 -26.65
C ALA A 395 -11.50 -26.46 -28.17
N GLY A 396 -11.46 -27.72 -28.63
CA GLY A 396 -11.26 -28.04 -30.04
C GLY A 396 -9.81 -27.88 -30.55
N LYS A 397 -8.88 -27.38 -29.74
CA LYS A 397 -7.44 -27.30 -30.05
C LYS A 397 -6.72 -28.56 -29.58
N LYS A 398 -5.66 -28.97 -30.29
CA LYS A 398 -4.80 -30.10 -29.88
C LYS A 398 -3.79 -29.67 -28.81
N ILE A 399 -4.29 -29.22 -27.65
CA ILE A 399 -3.50 -28.77 -26.51
C ILE A 399 -3.77 -29.72 -25.34
N CYS A 400 -2.72 -30.29 -24.76
CA CYS A 400 -2.83 -31.15 -23.58
C CYS A 400 -2.83 -30.27 -22.31
N VAL A 401 -3.78 -30.46 -21.41
CA VAL A 401 -3.82 -29.75 -20.11
C VAL A 401 -3.57 -30.75 -18.99
N VAL A 402 -2.58 -30.45 -18.14
CA VAL A 402 -2.19 -31.24 -16.96
C VAL A 402 -2.38 -30.40 -15.72
N VAL A 403 -3.33 -30.80 -14.88
CA VAL A 403 -3.57 -30.22 -13.56
C VAL A 403 -2.77 -30.99 -12.52
N VAL A 404 -1.96 -30.30 -11.72
CA VAL A 404 -1.15 -30.91 -10.66
C VAL A 404 -1.67 -30.43 -9.31
N ASP A 405 -2.45 -31.27 -8.62
CA ASP A 405 -2.95 -30.99 -7.27
C ASP A 405 -1.84 -31.28 -6.24
N ASP A 406 -1.27 -30.23 -5.67
CA ASP A 406 -0.15 -30.28 -4.72
C ASP A 406 -0.64 -30.48 -3.27
N ALA A 407 -1.49 -31.50 -3.08
CA ALA A 407 -2.17 -31.84 -1.84
C ALA A 407 -3.03 -30.71 -1.26
N SER A 408 -4.00 -30.24 -2.04
CA SER A 408 -5.00 -29.28 -1.59
C SER A 408 -5.71 -29.74 -0.31
N PRO A 409 -5.81 -28.88 0.73
CA PRO A 409 -6.39 -29.26 2.02
C PRO A 409 -7.93 -29.28 2.02
N GLU A 410 -8.55 -28.68 1.02
CA GLU A 410 -10.00 -28.51 0.84
C GLU A 410 -10.59 -29.74 0.12
N PRO A 411 -11.32 -30.65 0.77
CA PRO A 411 -11.85 -31.85 0.11
C PRO A 411 -12.81 -31.54 -1.05
N ASP A 412 -13.57 -30.45 -0.93
CA ASP A 412 -14.50 -29.96 -1.94
C ASP A 412 -13.79 -29.37 -3.18
N LEU A 413 -12.61 -28.77 -3.02
CA LEU A 413 -11.75 -28.39 -4.15
C LEU A 413 -11.24 -29.64 -4.88
N VAL A 414 -10.72 -30.61 -4.14
CA VAL A 414 -10.18 -31.86 -4.68
C VAL A 414 -11.24 -32.60 -5.50
N GLU A 415 -12.46 -32.73 -4.97
CA GLU A 415 -13.60 -33.32 -5.67
C GLU A 415 -13.98 -32.51 -6.93
N ALA A 416 -14.04 -31.19 -6.83
CA ALA A 416 -14.42 -30.34 -7.96
C ALA A 416 -13.41 -30.40 -9.12
N VAL A 417 -12.10 -30.45 -8.82
CA VAL A 417 -11.05 -30.62 -9.84
C VAL A 417 -11.18 -31.97 -10.53
N ASP A 418 -11.47 -33.04 -9.79
CA ASP A 418 -11.69 -34.38 -10.39
C ASP A 418 -12.88 -34.41 -11.34
N ILE A 419 -13.99 -33.81 -10.93
CA ILE A 419 -15.20 -33.73 -11.77
C ILE A 419 -14.89 -32.94 -13.04
N PHE A 420 -14.28 -31.76 -12.89
CA PHE A 420 -13.96 -30.87 -14.01
C PHE A 420 -13.01 -31.55 -15.01
N THR A 421 -11.91 -32.12 -14.51
CA THR A 421 -10.90 -32.75 -15.36
C THR A 421 -11.45 -33.94 -16.14
N ARG A 422 -12.30 -34.78 -15.53
CA ARG A 422 -12.98 -35.89 -16.21
C ARG A 422 -13.96 -35.41 -17.28
N GLN A 423 -14.73 -34.34 -17.00
CA GLN A 423 -15.71 -33.79 -17.94
C GLN A 423 -15.04 -33.22 -19.21
N HIS A 424 -13.87 -32.61 -19.07
CA HIS A 424 -13.19 -31.90 -20.16
C HIS A 424 -11.95 -32.62 -20.71
N GLY A 425 -11.65 -33.83 -20.23
CA GLY A 425 -10.53 -34.65 -20.70
C GLY A 425 -9.14 -34.11 -20.31
N PHE A 426 -9.05 -33.36 -19.21
CA PHE A 426 -7.77 -32.91 -18.66
C PHE A 426 -7.10 -34.02 -17.85
N GLN A 427 -5.77 -34.03 -17.81
CA GLN A 427 -5.02 -34.97 -16.98
C GLN A 427 -4.86 -34.41 -15.57
N VAL A 428 -4.90 -35.29 -14.55
CA VAL A 428 -4.64 -34.91 -13.16
C VAL A 428 -3.47 -35.70 -12.58
N VAL A 429 -2.56 -35.00 -11.91
CA VAL A 429 -1.47 -35.58 -11.10
C VAL A 429 -1.67 -35.12 -9.67
N ARG A 430 -1.63 -36.05 -8.71
CA ARG A 430 -1.80 -35.75 -7.28
C ARG A 430 -0.53 -36.01 -6.50
N HIS A 431 -0.17 -35.07 -5.64
CA HIS A 431 0.82 -35.30 -4.60
C HIS A 431 0.16 -35.72 -3.29
N GLU A 432 0.86 -36.55 -2.51
CA GLU A 432 0.42 -36.96 -1.17
C GLU A 432 0.62 -35.84 -0.12
N ARG A 433 1.47 -34.86 -0.43
CA ARG A 433 1.78 -33.69 0.40
C ARG A 433 2.12 -32.49 -0.48
N ASN A 434 1.96 -31.29 0.06
CA ASN A 434 2.41 -30.07 -0.63
C ASN A 434 3.94 -30.09 -0.74
N ARG A 435 4.44 -30.02 -1.96
CA ARG A 435 5.88 -30.04 -2.29
C ARG A 435 6.36 -28.71 -2.87
N GLY A 436 5.47 -27.73 -3.01
CA GLY A 436 5.79 -26.43 -3.56
C GLY A 436 5.61 -26.34 -5.07
N PHE A 437 5.56 -25.09 -5.55
CA PHE A 437 5.37 -24.77 -6.95
C PHE A 437 6.40 -25.43 -7.88
N PRO A 438 7.73 -25.39 -7.61
CA PRO A 438 8.72 -26.00 -8.50
C PRO A 438 8.48 -27.51 -8.71
N ALA A 439 8.15 -28.22 -7.62
CA ALA A 439 7.93 -29.66 -7.67
C ALA A 439 6.63 -30.03 -8.40
N ALA A 440 5.57 -29.25 -8.18
CA ALA A 440 4.30 -29.43 -8.90
C ALA A 440 4.48 -29.22 -10.42
N VAL A 441 5.18 -28.16 -10.82
CA VAL A 441 5.50 -27.89 -12.24
C VAL A 441 6.35 -29.02 -12.82
N ASN A 442 7.41 -29.43 -12.12
CA ASN A 442 8.28 -30.53 -12.56
C ASN A 442 7.51 -31.84 -12.78
N ALA A 443 6.56 -32.18 -11.89
CA ALA A 443 5.70 -33.36 -12.05
C ALA A 443 4.84 -33.28 -13.32
N GLY A 444 4.32 -32.10 -13.64
CA GLY A 444 3.62 -31.84 -14.90
C GLY A 444 4.54 -31.97 -16.12
N LEU A 445 5.75 -31.38 -16.06
CA LEU A 445 6.72 -31.40 -17.17
C LEU A 445 7.10 -32.83 -17.58
N GLN A 446 7.19 -33.74 -16.60
CA GLN A 446 7.45 -35.16 -16.85
C GLN A 446 6.34 -35.86 -17.62
N LYS A 447 5.09 -35.36 -17.58
CA LYS A 447 3.94 -35.92 -18.32
C LYS A 447 3.88 -35.48 -19.78
N VAL A 448 4.47 -34.33 -20.11
CA VAL A 448 4.34 -33.68 -21.43
C VAL A 448 5.68 -33.55 -22.17
N SER A 449 6.57 -34.52 -21.95
CA SER A 449 7.91 -34.54 -22.57
C SER A 449 7.84 -34.36 -24.10
N GLY A 450 8.67 -33.46 -24.63
CA GLY A 450 8.74 -33.17 -26.07
C GLY A 450 7.73 -32.15 -26.59
N CYS A 451 6.85 -31.61 -25.72
CA CYS A 451 5.98 -30.48 -26.03
C CYS A 451 6.67 -29.15 -25.67
N ASP A 452 6.28 -28.07 -26.35
CA ASP A 452 6.42 -26.74 -25.76
C ASP A 452 5.40 -26.63 -24.62
N VAL A 453 5.75 -25.93 -23.54
CA VAL A 453 4.94 -25.95 -22.32
C VAL A 453 4.57 -24.54 -21.89
N ILE A 454 3.34 -24.35 -21.46
CA ILE A 454 2.92 -23.17 -20.71
C ILE A 454 2.69 -23.57 -19.26
N VAL A 455 3.50 -23.03 -18.36
CA VAL A 455 3.25 -23.07 -16.92
C VAL A 455 2.26 -21.96 -16.61
N LEU A 456 1.12 -22.29 -16.01
CA LEU A 456 0.04 -21.34 -15.73
C LEU A 456 -0.46 -21.52 -14.30
N ASN A 457 -0.39 -20.48 -13.47
CA ASN A 457 -0.90 -20.55 -12.10
C ASN A 457 -2.42 -20.79 -12.08
N SER A 458 -2.90 -21.52 -11.06
CA SER A 458 -4.32 -21.80 -10.86
C SER A 458 -5.17 -20.58 -10.49
N ASP A 459 -4.56 -19.41 -10.28
CA ASP A 459 -5.23 -18.14 -9.99
C ASP A 459 -5.11 -17.13 -11.12
N THR A 460 -5.17 -17.61 -12.36
CA THR A 460 -5.16 -16.80 -13.57
C THR A 460 -6.48 -16.86 -14.31
N LEU A 461 -6.76 -15.85 -15.15
CA LEU A 461 -7.81 -15.88 -16.15
C LEU A 461 -7.18 -15.62 -17.52
N VAL A 462 -7.52 -16.46 -18.50
CA VAL A 462 -7.02 -16.37 -19.87
C VAL A 462 -8.15 -16.09 -20.84
N ALA A 463 -7.83 -15.52 -22.02
CA ALA A 463 -8.81 -15.20 -23.06
C ALA A 463 -8.31 -15.61 -24.45
N GLU A 464 -9.21 -15.72 -25.42
CA GLU A 464 -8.92 -16.26 -26.75
C GLU A 464 -7.71 -15.56 -27.42
N GLY A 465 -6.83 -16.36 -28.05
CA GLY A 465 -5.61 -15.88 -28.71
C GLY A 465 -4.34 -15.86 -27.85
N TRP A 466 -4.44 -16.11 -26.54
CA TRP A 466 -3.30 -16.03 -25.62
C TRP A 466 -2.18 -17.04 -25.95
N VAL A 467 -2.53 -18.31 -26.21
CA VAL A 467 -1.56 -19.35 -26.59
C VAL A 467 -0.92 -19.04 -27.94
N GLU A 468 -1.73 -18.58 -28.88
CA GLU A 468 -1.32 -18.27 -30.25
C GLU A 468 -0.28 -17.14 -30.27
N GLU A 469 -0.51 -16.06 -29.51
CA GLU A 469 0.42 -14.93 -29.39
C GLU A 469 1.72 -15.33 -28.70
N LEU A 470 1.64 -16.05 -27.57
CA LEU A 470 2.85 -16.56 -26.87
C LEU A 470 3.69 -17.44 -27.78
N ARG A 471 3.04 -18.37 -28.50
CA ARG A 471 3.71 -19.25 -29.46
C ARG A 471 4.24 -18.50 -30.67
N HIS A 472 3.55 -17.45 -31.13
CA HIS A 472 4.03 -16.61 -32.22
C HIS A 472 5.35 -15.95 -31.84
N VAL A 473 5.40 -15.30 -30.67
CA VAL A 473 6.61 -14.66 -30.14
C VAL A 473 7.72 -15.70 -29.88
N ALA A 474 7.39 -16.88 -29.34
CA ALA A 474 8.38 -17.93 -29.04
C ALA A 474 9.13 -18.47 -30.25
N TYR A 475 8.53 -18.38 -31.44
CA TYR A 475 9.11 -18.82 -32.70
C TYR A 475 9.47 -17.67 -33.65
N ALA A 476 9.32 -16.40 -33.21
CA ALA A 476 9.72 -15.23 -33.99
C ALA A 476 11.25 -15.13 -34.14
N ALA A 477 12.00 -15.63 -33.15
CA ALA A 477 13.44 -15.76 -33.20
C ALA A 477 13.89 -17.17 -32.78
N PRO A 478 14.94 -17.73 -33.41
CA PRO A 478 15.36 -19.11 -33.16
C PRO A 478 16.02 -19.29 -31.79
N ASP A 479 16.44 -18.23 -31.11
CA ASP A 479 17.07 -18.21 -29.78
C ASP A 479 16.12 -17.80 -28.65
N THR A 480 14.82 -17.64 -28.90
CA THR A 480 13.82 -17.44 -27.83
C THR A 480 13.55 -18.74 -27.08
N GLY A 481 13.88 -18.74 -25.79
CA GLY A 481 13.68 -19.88 -24.90
C GLY A 481 12.37 -19.79 -24.13
N THR A 482 12.02 -18.59 -23.65
CA THR A 482 10.82 -18.38 -22.84
C THR A 482 10.05 -17.13 -23.26
N VAL A 483 8.74 -17.14 -23.04
CA VAL A 483 7.84 -16.01 -23.33
C VAL A 483 6.84 -15.81 -22.20
N THR A 484 6.61 -14.56 -21.80
CA THR A 484 5.67 -14.19 -20.74
C THR A 484 4.73 -13.07 -21.22
N PRO A 485 3.41 -13.14 -20.99
CA PRO A 485 2.47 -12.10 -21.37
C PRO A 485 2.50 -10.91 -20.39
N PHE A 486 1.79 -9.83 -20.72
CA PHE A 486 1.40 -8.84 -19.71
C PHE A 486 0.36 -9.40 -18.73
N SER A 487 0.30 -8.82 -17.54
CA SER A 487 -0.67 -9.14 -16.50
C SER A 487 -0.89 -7.95 -15.58
N ASN A 488 -1.95 -7.97 -14.78
CA ASN A 488 -2.13 -6.99 -13.70
C ASN A 488 -1.12 -7.19 -12.56
N ASP A 489 -0.56 -8.39 -12.37
CA ASP A 489 0.42 -8.66 -11.30
C ASP A 489 1.50 -9.64 -11.78
N ALA A 490 2.55 -9.09 -12.40
CA ALA A 490 3.68 -9.84 -12.95
C ALA A 490 5.02 -9.09 -12.86
N SER A 491 5.27 -8.35 -11.76
CA SER A 491 6.51 -7.59 -11.55
C SER A 491 6.79 -6.63 -12.73
N ILE A 492 7.90 -6.79 -13.45
CA ILE A 492 8.30 -5.96 -14.60
C ILE A 492 7.29 -5.96 -15.75
N LEU A 493 6.42 -6.96 -15.82
CA LEU A 493 5.40 -7.14 -16.85
C LEU A 493 4.01 -6.67 -16.41
N SER A 494 3.91 -6.10 -15.20
CA SER A 494 2.65 -5.59 -14.69
C SER A 494 2.14 -4.41 -15.52
N TYR A 495 0.84 -4.44 -15.78
CA TYR A 495 0.08 -3.43 -16.51
C TYR A 495 -1.24 -3.14 -15.76
N PRO A 496 -1.66 -1.88 -15.59
CA PRO A 496 -1.10 -0.66 -16.17
C PRO A 496 0.21 -0.15 -15.57
N SER A 497 0.53 -0.50 -14.31
CA SER A 497 1.72 -0.02 -13.62
C SER A 497 2.64 -1.16 -13.17
N ALA A 498 3.96 -0.99 -13.35
CA ALA A 498 4.96 -1.87 -12.76
C ALA A 498 5.21 -1.59 -11.26
N ASP A 499 4.98 -0.35 -10.83
CA ASP A 499 5.38 0.14 -9.50
C ASP A 499 4.25 0.17 -8.48
N LYS A 500 3.00 -0.06 -8.93
CA LYS A 500 1.80 0.02 -8.09
C LYS A 500 1.03 -1.28 -8.18
N LYS A 501 0.35 -1.63 -7.09
CA LYS A 501 -0.62 -2.72 -7.10
C LYS A 501 -1.75 -2.39 -8.07
N ASN A 502 -1.91 -3.19 -9.11
CA ASN A 502 -3.02 -3.03 -10.06
C ASN A 502 -4.26 -3.78 -9.55
N ARG A 503 -5.43 -3.33 -10.01
CA ARG A 503 -6.69 -4.02 -9.75
C ARG A 503 -6.72 -5.35 -10.50
N VAL A 504 -7.26 -6.37 -9.85
CA VAL A 504 -7.57 -7.65 -10.49
C VAL A 504 -8.77 -7.46 -11.42
N PRO A 505 -8.66 -7.70 -12.74
CA PRO A 505 -9.80 -7.66 -13.64
C PRO A 505 -10.67 -8.91 -13.46
N ASP A 506 -11.97 -8.76 -13.71
CA ASP A 506 -12.86 -9.92 -13.86
C ASP A 506 -12.68 -10.60 -15.23
N ASP A 507 -13.47 -11.64 -15.51
CA ASP A 507 -13.38 -12.43 -16.74
C ASP A 507 -13.66 -11.60 -18.02
N GLU A 508 -14.70 -10.77 -18.01
CA GLU A 508 -15.06 -9.93 -19.18
C GLU A 508 -14.06 -8.79 -19.39
N GLU A 509 -13.55 -8.21 -18.30
CA GLU A 509 -12.46 -7.25 -18.35
C GLU A 509 -11.17 -7.89 -18.86
N THR A 510 -10.88 -9.14 -18.48
CA THR A 510 -9.71 -9.90 -18.97
C THR A 510 -9.81 -10.14 -20.48
N LYS A 511 -10.97 -10.57 -20.98
CA LYS A 511 -11.24 -10.71 -22.42
C LYS A 511 -11.05 -9.38 -23.17
N THR A 512 -11.55 -8.29 -22.60
CA THR A 512 -11.38 -6.95 -23.18
C THR A 512 -9.91 -6.54 -23.22
N LEU A 513 -9.16 -6.73 -22.12
CA LEU A 513 -7.75 -6.41 -22.04
C LEU A 513 -6.90 -7.24 -23.00
N MET A 514 -7.23 -8.53 -23.19
CA MET A 514 -6.57 -9.38 -24.19
C MET A 514 -6.76 -8.83 -25.61
N LEU A 515 -7.98 -8.44 -25.99
CA LEU A 515 -8.25 -7.84 -27.29
C LEU A 515 -7.52 -6.50 -27.47
N GLU A 516 -7.50 -5.65 -26.44
CA GLU A 516 -6.82 -4.36 -26.47
C GLU A 516 -5.29 -4.52 -26.53
N ALA A 517 -4.72 -5.48 -25.77
CA ALA A 517 -3.31 -5.84 -25.81
C ALA A 517 -2.91 -6.33 -27.20
N HIS A 518 -3.70 -7.23 -27.78
CA HIS A 518 -3.47 -7.73 -29.13
C HIS A 518 -3.54 -6.60 -30.16
N ALA A 519 -4.58 -5.76 -30.11
CA ALA A 519 -4.71 -4.61 -31.01
C ALA A 519 -3.55 -3.61 -30.89
N ALA A 520 -3.00 -3.43 -29.70
CA ALA A 520 -1.88 -2.53 -29.45
C ALA A 520 -0.51 -3.10 -29.87
N ASN A 521 -0.33 -4.42 -29.68
CA ASN A 521 1.01 -5.01 -29.55
C ASN A 521 1.17 -6.40 -30.22
N ALA A 522 0.22 -6.88 -31.04
CA ALA A 522 0.32 -8.19 -31.70
C ALA A 522 1.68 -8.39 -32.41
N GLY A 523 2.30 -9.54 -32.16
CA GLY A 523 3.59 -9.95 -32.72
C GLY A 523 4.80 -9.17 -32.21
N GLN A 524 4.61 -8.19 -31.31
CA GLN A 524 5.71 -7.45 -30.71
C GLN A 524 6.40 -8.32 -29.66
N ALA A 525 7.73 -8.25 -29.62
CA ALA A 525 8.54 -8.99 -28.67
C ALA A 525 9.57 -8.04 -28.05
N VAL A 526 9.65 -7.99 -26.72
CA VAL A 526 10.65 -7.18 -26.00
C VAL A 526 11.49 -8.11 -25.13
N GLU A 527 12.81 -8.07 -25.26
CA GLU A 527 13.68 -8.91 -24.42
C GLU A 527 13.57 -8.50 -22.95
N ILE A 528 13.33 -9.48 -22.09
CA ILE A 528 13.24 -9.35 -20.64
C ILE A 528 14.37 -10.13 -19.98
N PRO A 529 14.84 -9.71 -18.80
CA PRO A 529 15.93 -10.40 -18.13
C PRO A 529 15.54 -11.80 -17.66
N THR A 530 14.31 -11.96 -17.18
CA THR A 530 13.71 -13.23 -16.75
C THR A 530 12.22 -13.26 -17.07
N ALA A 531 11.70 -14.43 -17.43
CA ALA A 531 10.27 -14.69 -17.46
C ALA A 531 9.66 -14.68 -16.05
N ASN A 532 8.32 -14.69 -15.97
CA ASN A 532 7.57 -14.76 -14.72
C ASN A 532 6.73 -16.04 -14.65
N GLY A 533 6.81 -16.75 -13.52
CA GLY A 533 6.21 -18.09 -13.33
C GLY A 533 4.69 -18.13 -13.34
N PHE A 534 3.98 -17.00 -13.22
CA PHE A 534 2.51 -17.00 -13.22
C PHE A 534 1.90 -17.49 -14.55
N CYS A 535 2.58 -17.20 -15.66
CA CYS A 535 2.24 -17.62 -17.02
C CYS A 535 3.51 -17.59 -17.88
N MET A 536 4.14 -18.74 -18.08
CA MET A 536 5.44 -18.85 -18.74
C MET A 536 5.39 -19.90 -19.85
N TYR A 537 5.54 -19.47 -21.10
CA TYR A 537 5.78 -20.35 -22.23
C TYR A 537 7.27 -20.74 -22.25
N VAL A 538 7.57 -22.03 -22.34
CA VAL A 538 8.92 -22.58 -22.41
C VAL A 538 9.04 -23.45 -23.66
N ARG A 539 9.98 -23.12 -24.53
CA ARG A 539 10.25 -23.91 -25.73
C ARG A 539 10.90 -25.24 -25.35
N HIS A 540 10.45 -26.33 -25.97
CA HIS A 540 10.83 -27.69 -25.61
C HIS A 540 12.35 -27.95 -25.67
N ASP A 541 13.06 -27.31 -26.59
CA ASP A 541 14.51 -27.44 -26.76
C ASP A 541 15.29 -26.61 -25.72
N CYS A 542 14.80 -25.41 -25.38
CA CYS A 542 15.28 -24.67 -24.23
C CYS A 542 15.12 -25.47 -22.94
N LEU A 543 13.95 -26.08 -22.71
CA LEU A 543 13.70 -26.94 -21.56
C LEU A 543 14.62 -28.17 -21.55
N ARG A 544 14.78 -28.85 -22.69
CA ARG A 544 15.66 -30.02 -22.82
C ARG A 544 17.12 -29.68 -22.51
N GLN A 545 17.61 -28.53 -22.98
CA GLN A 545 18.99 -28.12 -22.79
C GLN A 545 19.23 -27.56 -21.37
N THR A 546 18.26 -26.82 -20.82
CA THR A 546 18.38 -26.14 -19.52
C THR A 546 18.10 -27.09 -18.36
N GLY A 547 17.17 -28.04 -18.51
CA GLY A 547 16.71 -28.92 -17.44
C GLY A 547 15.53 -28.36 -16.63
N LEU A 548 15.15 -29.05 -15.57
CA LEU A 548 13.97 -28.74 -14.75
C LEU A 548 14.17 -27.54 -13.80
N LEU A 549 13.11 -27.15 -13.08
CA LEU A 549 13.17 -26.16 -12.00
C LEU A 549 13.88 -26.75 -10.76
N ARG A 550 14.66 -25.93 -10.05
CA ARG A 550 15.47 -26.33 -8.87
C ARG A 550 14.63 -26.40 -7.58
N GLU A 551 13.80 -27.45 -7.46
CA GLU A 551 12.97 -27.71 -6.25
C GLU A 551 13.82 -27.97 -4.99
N ASP A 552 15.08 -28.34 -5.16
CA ASP A 552 16.07 -28.57 -4.09
C ASP A 552 16.63 -27.26 -3.48
N VAL A 553 16.50 -26.13 -4.18
CA VAL A 553 17.02 -24.82 -3.72
C VAL A 553 15.87 -23.91 -3.25
N PHE A 554 14.85 -23.75 -4.09
CA PHE A 554 13.80 -22.75 -3.91
C PHE A 554 12.62 -23.22 -3.04
N ALA A 555 12.64 -24.49 -2.61
CA ALA A 555 11.64 -25.08 -1.72
C ALA A 555 10.21 -24.84 -2.24
N GLN A 556 9.39 -24.06 -1.54
CA GLN A 556 7.99 -23.83 -1.91
C GLN A 556 7.79 -22.95 -3.16
N GLY A 557 8.79 -22.16 -3.59
CA GLY A 557 8.72 -21.29 -4.76
C GLY A 557 9.37 -19.91 -4.53
N TYR A 558 9.21 -19.01 -5.50
CA TYR A 558 9.90 -17.71 -5.66
C TYR A 558 11.38 -17.85 -6.02
N GLY A 559 11.74 -17.58 -7.27
CA GLY A 559 13.14 -17.52 -7.75
C GLY A 559 13.55 -18.67 -8.66
N GLU A 560 12.80 -19.78 -8.66
CA GLU A 560 13.02 -20.96 -9.50
C GLU A 560 12.97 -20.66 -11.00
N GLU A 561 12.05 -19.79 -11.42
CA GLU A 561 11.90 -19.38 -12.80
C GLU A 561 13.02 -18.41 -13.19
N ASN A 562 13.48 -17.59 -12.25
CA ASN A 562 14.60 -16.68 -12.48
C ASN A 562 15.91 -17.46 -12.61
N ASP A 563 16.15 -18.47 -11.77
CA ASP A 563 17.27 -19.42 -11.89
C ASP A 563 17.22 -20.15 -13.24
N PHE A 564 16.05 -20.70 -13.61
CA PHE A 564 15.88 -21.34 -14.92
C PHE A 564 16.25 -20.38 -16.05
N CYS A 565 15.76 -19.13 -16.00
CA CYS A 565 16.06 -18.12 -17.00
C CYS A 565 17.55 -17.78 -17.06
N MET A 566 18.23 -17.66 -15.93
CA MET A 566 19.67 -17.37 -15.90
C MET A 566 20.50 -18.54 -16.41
N ARG A 567 20.15 -19.79 -16.07
CA ARG A 567 20.79 -20.98 -16.64
C ARG A 567 20.56 -21.10 -18.14
N ALA A 568 19.33 -20.86 -18.61
CA ALA A 568 19.02 -20.82 -20.03
C ALA A 568 19.78 -19.69 -20.75
N ARG A 569 19.88 -18.51 -20.12
CA ARG A 569 20.64 -17.37 -20.67
C ARG A 569 22.12 -17.70 -20.81
N ALA A 570 22.72 -18.39 -19.84
CA ALA A 570 24.11 -18.86 -19.93
C ALA A 570 24.34 -19.84 -21.10
N LEU A 571 23.27 -20.50 -21.59
CA LEU A 571 23.27 -21.37 -22.77
C LEU A 571 22.92 -20.64 -24.07
N GLY A 572 22.75 -19.31 -24.03
CA GLY A 572 22.46 -18.45 -25.18
C GLY A 572 20.98 -18.19 -25.45
N TRP A 573 20.06 -18.69 -24.61
CA TRP A 573 18.63 -18.45 -24.77
C TRP A 573 18.21 -17.04 -24.33
N LYS A 574 17.24 -16.46 -25.04
CA LYS A 574 16.60 -15.19 -24.70
C LYS A 574 15.20 -15.40 -24.15
N HIS A 575 14.77 -14.45 -23.32
CA HIS A 575 13.44 -14.43 -22.70
C HIS A 575 12.69 -13.21 -23.20
N MET A 576 11.44 -13.37 -23.61
CA MET A 576 10.68 -12.32 -24.28
C MET A 576 9.38 -12.00 -23.53
N ALA A 577 9.05 -10.72 -23.43
CA ALA A 577 7.69 -10.28 -23.20
C ALA A 577 6.89 -10.40 -24.50
N ALA A 578 5.65 -10.90 -24.40
CA ALA A 578 4.64 -10.84 -25.45
C ALA A 578 3.55 -9.83 -25.04
N PRO A 579 3.77 -8.52 -25.20
CA PRO A 579 2.82 -7.48 -24.82
C PRO A 579 1.50 -7.50 -25.62
N GLY A 580 1.43 -8.30 -26.70
CA GLY A 580 0.21 -8.60 -27.45
C GLY A 580 -0.72 -9.59 -26.75
N ALA A 581 -0.28 -10.21 -25.66
CA ALA A 581 -1.08 -11.10 -24.82
C ALA A 581 -1.24 -10.52 -23.42
N PHE A 582 -2.44 -10.68 -22.85
CA PHE A 582 -2.74 -10.32 -21.47
C PHE A 582 -3.36 -11.52 -20.75
N VAL A 583 -2.83 -11.84 -19.57
CA VAL A 583 -3.37 -12.87 -18.68
C VAL A 583 -3.59 -12.24 -17.32
N ALA A 584 -4.81 -12.29 -16.81
CA ALA A 584 -5.09 -11.75 -15.48
C ALA A 584 -4.55 -12.69 -14.41
N HIS A 585 -4.07 -12.12 -13.32
CA HIS A 585 -3.56 -12.82 -12.15
C HIS A 585 -4.31 -12.32 -10.92
N VAL A 586 -5.15 -13.18 -10.35
CA VAL A 586 -6.03 -12.86 -9.22
C VAL A 586 -5.23 -12.65 -7.94
N GLY A 587 -4.08 -13.32 -7.81
CA GLY A 587 -3.17 -13.17 -6.68
C GLY A 587 -3.80 -13.70 -5.39
N SER A 588 -3.88 -15.02 -5.27
CA SER A 588 -4.31 -15.68 -4.04
C SER A 588 -3.15 -15.85 -3.06
N ALA A 589 -3.39 -15.61 -1.77
CA ALA A 589 -2.35 -15.59 -0.74
C ALA A 589 -1.90 -17.02 -0.34
N SER A 590 -1.01 -17.62 -1.13
CA SER A 590 -0.53 -19.00 -0.87
C SER A 590 0.39 -19.14 0.35
N PHE A 591 0.94 -18.04 0.90
CA PHE A 591 1.99 -18.10 1.95
C PHE A 591 1.79 -17.24 3.22
N GLY A 592 0.63 -16.59 3.41
CA GLY A 592 0.32 -15.83 4.63
C GLY A 592 1.44 -14.86 5.06
N GLY A 593 1.72 -14.76 6.37
CA GLY A 593 2.77 -13.90 6.93
C GLY A 593 4.22 -14.29 6.59
N THR A 594 4.45 -15.46 5.99
CA THR A 594 5.82 -15.95 5.68
C THR A 594 6.31 -15.60 4.28
N ARG A 595 5.42 -15.08 3.41
CA ARG A 595 5.72 -14.76 2.00
C ARG A 595 6.94 -13.85 1.83
N ALA A 596 6.96 -12.71 2.55
CA ALA A 596 8.02 -11.72 2.42
C ALA A 596 9.39 -12.29 2.80
N ALA A 597 9.45 -13.05 3.90
CA ALA A 597 10.66 -13.71 4.34
C ALA A 597 11.14 -14.79 3.36
N LEU A 598 10.22 -15.52 2.70
CA LEU A 598 10.58 -16.52 1.69
C LEU A 598 11.18 -15.85 0.45
N MET A 599 10.54 -14.78 -0.02
CA MET A 599 11.03 -13.98 -1.15
C MET A 599 12.42 -13.40 -0.85
N GLN A 600 12.64 -12.88 0.36
CA GLN A 600 13.95 -12.35 0.77
C GLN A 600 15.03 -13.44 0.82
N ARG A 601 14.74 -14.60 1.45
CA ARG A 601 15.64 -15.76 1.47
C ARG A 601 16.03 -16.16 0.05
N ASN A 602 15.03 -16.34 -0.82
CA ASN A 602 15.26 -16.87 -2.15
C ASN A 602 15.91 -15.83 -3.08
N ALA A 603 15.65 -14.54 -2.89
CA ALA A 603 16.38 -13.47 -3.58
C ALA A 603 17.88 -13.47 -3.23
N ALA A 604 18.24 -13.77 -1.98
CA ALA A 604 19.64 -13.91 -1.57
C ALA A 604 20.30 -15.17 -2.15
N LEU A 605 19.56 -16.30 -2.22
CA LEU A 605 20.02 -17.51 -2.90
C LEU A 605 20.24 -17.27 -4.40
N LEU A 606 19.33 -16.55 -5.04
CA LEU A 606 19.42 -16.22 -6.46
C LEU A 606 20.64 -15.36 -6.77
N GLU A 607 20.98 -14.39 -5.92
CA GLU A 607 22.20 -13.58 -6.07
C GLU A 607 23.49 -14.41 -5.86
N ARG A 608 23.45 -15.44 -5.01
CA ARG A 608 24.58 -16.38 -4.82
C ARG A 608 24.75 -17.32 -6.02
N LEU A 609 23.64 -17.81 -6.58
CA LEU A 609 23.63 -18.62 -7.80
C LEU A 609 24.00 -17.80 -9.04
N HIS A 610 23.58 -16.53 -9.08
CA HIS A 610 23.80 -15.63 -10.21
C HIS A 610 24.33 -14.27 -9.74
N PRO A 611 25.62 -14.19 -9.35
CA PRO A 611 26.21 -12.92 -8.93
C PRO A 611 26.00 -11.81 -9.96
N GLY A 612 25.47 -10.67 -9.52
CA GLY A 612 25.10 -9.53 -10.36
C GLY A 612 23.65 -9.53 -10.84
N TYR A 613 22.82 -10.50 -10.43
CA TYR A 613 21.42 -10.61 -10.83
C TYR A 613 20.61 -9.36 -10.48
N HIS A 614 20.60 -8.94 -9.21
CA HIS A 614 19.81 -7.78 -8.79
C HIS A 614 20.26 -6.50 -9.49
N ALA A 615 21.58 -6.34 -9.68
CA ALA A 615 22.14 -5.20 -10.43
C ALA A 615 21.71 -5.22 -11.91
N PHE A 616 21.63 -6.40 -12.53
CA PHE A 616 21.16 -6.56 -13.90
C PHE A 616 19.67 -6.21 -14.03
N ILE A 617 18.82 -6.71 -13.12
CA ILE A 617 17.39 -6.36 -13.07
C ILE A 617 17.20 -4.85 -12.87
N ALA A 618 17.90 -4.26 -11.90
CA ALA A 618 17.79 -2.83 -11.61
C ALA A 618 18.18 -1.95 -12.81
N ARG A 619 19.25 -2.30 -13.53
CA ARG A 619 19.64 -1.60 -14.78
C ARG A 619 18.55 -1.71 -15.85
N TRP A 620 17.96 -2.89 -16.02
CA TRP A 620 16.89 -3.10 -16.99
C TRP A 620 15.63 -2.31 -16.62
N MET A 621 15.23 -2.31 -15.34
CA MET A 621 14.08 -1.54 -14.84
C MET A 621 14.28 -0.03 -15.02
N ALA A 622 15.49 0.48 -14.79
CA ALA A 622 15.81 1.89 -14.98
C ALA A 622 15.69 2.36 -16.43
N GLN A 623 15.91 1.45 -17.40
CA GLN A 623 15.76 1.75 -18.84
C GLN A 623 14.30 1.65 -19.31
N ASP A 624 13.49 0.89 -18.57
CA ASP A 624 12.11 0.55 -18.86
C ASP A 624 11.76 0.24 -20.34
N PRO A 625 12.33 -0.82 -20.95
CA PRO A 625 12.08 -1.15 -22.36
C PRO A 625 10.60 -1.45 -22.69
N LEU A 626 9.78 -1.77 -21.69
CA LEU A 626 8.35 -2.05 -21.86
C LEU A 626 7.47 -0.80 -21.87
N PHE A 627 8.03 0.39 -21.61
CA PHE A 627 7.28 1.65 -21.57
C PHE A 627 6.44 1.87 -22.84
N GLU A 628 7.04 1.71 -24.03
CA GLU A 628 6.33 1.93 -25.29
C GLU A 628 5.21 0.91 -25.56
N ALA A 629 5.35 -0.33 -25.07
CA ALA A 629 4.31 -1.35 -25.18
C ALA A 629 3.12 -1.03 -24.27
N ARG A 630 3.38 -0.56 -23.04
CA ARG A 630 2.33 -0.08 -22.13
C ARG A 630 1.67 1.19 -22.66
N ARG A 631 2.44 2.12 -23.23
CA ARG A 631 1.90 3.34 -23.85
C ARG A 631 0.98 3.04 -25.03
N ARG A 632 1.33 2.10 -25.90
CA ARG A 632 0.46 1.66 -27.00
C ARG A 632 -0.86 1.08 -26.48
N LEU A 633 -0.81 0.25 -25.45
CA LEU A 633 -2.00 -0.31 -24.82
C LEU A 633 -2.87 0.78 -24.16
N ASP A 634 -2.26 1.71 -23.43
CA ASP A 634 -2.93 2.89 -22.87
C ASP A 634 -3.61 3.73 -23.96
N LEU A 635 -2.96 3.96 -25.10
CA LEU A 635 -3.54 4.69 -26.24
C LEU A 635 -4.76 3.96 -26.83
N VAL A 636 -4.71 2.64 -27.02
CA VAL A 636 -5.85 1.86 -27.51
C VAL A 636 -7.03 1.96 -26.52
N ARG A 637 -6.76 1.81 -25.23
CA ARG A 637 -7.78 1.87 -24.17
C ARG A 637 -8.40 3.25 -24.04
N PHE A 638 -7.57 4.28 -23.99
CA PHE A 638 -7.97 5.67 -23.87
C PHE A 638 -8.89 6.11 -25.03
N ARG A 639 -8.60 5.66 -26.25
CA ARG A 639 -9.40 6.00 -27.44
C ARG A 639 -10.65 5.14 -27.59
N SER A 640 -10.58 3.86 -27.21
CA SER A 640 -11.75 2.97 -27.19
C SER A 640 -12.83 3.46 -26.25
N GLN A 641 -12.46 4.06 -25.11
CA GLN A 641 -13.41 4.69 -24.19
C GLN A 641 -14.16 5.86 -24.85
N SER A 642 -13.48 6.66 -25.66
CA SER A 642 -14.10 7.76 -26.41
C SER A 642 -15.08 7.24 -27.46
N ALA A 643 -14.69 6.20 -28.22
CA ALA A 643 -15.52 5.61 -29.26
C ALA A 643 -16.83 4.99 -28.72
N ARG A 644 -16.78 4.32 -27.55
CA ARG A 644 -17.96 3.70 -26.91
C ARG A 644 -19.04 4.70 -26.48
N LYS A 645 -18.70 5.98 -26.30
CA LYS A 645 -19.66 7.05 -25.91
C LYS A 645 -20.39 7.72 -27.07
N GLY A 646 -20.18 7.25 -28.32
CA GLY A 646 -20.95 7.70 -29.49
C GLY A 646 -20.53 9.08 -30.03
N GLY A 647 -19.64 9.09 -31.03
CA GLY A 647 -19.31 10.27 -31.86
C GLY A 647 -18.19 11.17 -31.31
N LYS A 648 -17.58 11.98 -32.20
CA LYS A 648 -16.47 12.91 -31.89
C LYS A 648 -16.85 13.92 -30.79
N ALA A 649 -16.74 13.52 -29.53
CA ALA A 649 -17.00 14.38 -28.39
C ALA A 649 -16.00 15.55 -28.43
N LYS A 650 -16.52 16.79 -28.38
CA LYS A 650 -15.65 17.95 -28.15
C LYS A 650 -14.98 17.76 -26.79
N ALA A 651 -13.67 17.98 -26.75
CA ALA A 651 -12.90 17.95 -25.52
C ALA A 651 -12.43 19.35 -25.12
N VAL A 652 -12.27 19.55 -23.82
CA VAL A 652 -11.53 20.67 -23.23
C VAL A 652 -10.28 20.12 -22.58
N LEU A 653 -9.16 20.81 -22.74
CA LEU A 653 -7.90 20.47 -22.08
C LEU A 653 -7.65 21.45 -20.92
N LEU A 654 -7.60 20.93 -19.70
CA LEU A 654 -7.27 21.70 -18.50
C LEU A 654 -5.76 21.54 -18.23
N VAL A 655 -5.00 22.62 -18.30
CA VAL A 655 -3.54 22.61 -18.06
C VAL A 655 -3.27 23.11 -16.65
N THR A 656 -2.63 22.27 -15.83
CA THR A 656 -2.37 22.56 -14.41
C THR A 656 -1.04 21.96 -13.94
N HIS A 657 -0.66 22.24 -12.70
CA HIS A 657 0.54 21.74 -12.02
C HIS A 657 0.29 20.45 -11.22
N GLN A 658 1.33 19.93 -10.56
CA GLN A 658 1.31 18.66 -9.81
C GLN A 658 1.17 18.79 -8.28
N HIS A 659 1.05 20.01 -7.74
CA HIS A 659 1.12 20.25 -6.28
C HIS A 659 -0.22 20.05 -5.52
N GLY A 660 -1.31 19.72 -6.21
CA GLY A 660 -2.62 19.51 -5.59
C GLY A 660 -3.25 20.80 -5.05
N GLY A 661 -3.94 20.71 -3.91
CA GLY A 661 -4.47 21.87 -3.18
C GLY A 661 -5.66 22.58 -3.85
N GLY A 662 -5.76 23.90 -3.64
CA GLY A 662 -6.89 24.70 -4.09
C GLY A 662 -7.08 24.71 -5.61
N VAL A 663 -5.97 24.74 -6.38
CA VAL A 663 -6.02 24.70 -7.85
C VAL A 663 -6.61 23.38 -8.33
N GLU A 664 -6.18 22.26 -7.74
CA GLU A 664 -6.69 20.93 -8.08
C GLU A 664 -8.19 20.82 -7.85
N ARG A 665 -8.68 21.33 -6.72
CA ARG A 665 -10.12 21.36 -6.44
C ARG A 665 -10.90 22.11 -7.53
N VAL A 666 -10.39 23.26 -7.99
CA VAL A 666 -11.05 24.02 -9.06
C VAL A 666 -11.01 23.27 -10.40
N VAL A 667 -9.88 22.63 -10.73
CA VAL A 667 -9.74 21.81 -11.95
C VAL A 667 -10.75 20.66 -11.94
N GLN A 668 -10.91 19.96 -10.82
CA GLN A 668 -11.88 18.87 -10.66
C GLN A 668 -13.32 19.36 -10.77
N GLU A 669 -13.68 20.46 -10.09
CA GLU A 669 -15.02 21.04 -10.18
C GLU A 669 -15.36 21.51 -11.61
N GLN A 670 -14.39 22.11 -12.30
CA GLN A 670 -14.53 22.55 -13.68
C GLN A 670 -14.66 21.36 -14.65
N ALA A 671 -13.83 20.33 -14.50
CA ALA A 671 -13.92 19.11 -15.27
C ALA A 671 -15.30 18.45 -15.12
N ALA A 672 -15.78 18.29 -13.88
CA ALA A 672 -17.12 17.76 -13.60
C ALA A 672 -18.22 18.62 -14.25
N GLY A 673 -18.05 19.95 -14.26
CA GLY A 673 -18.94 20.89 -14.95
C GLY A 673 -19.01 20.68 -16.46
N PHE A 674 -17.89 20.39 -17.12
CA PHE A 674 -17.83 20.07 -18.55
C PHE A 674 -18.43 18.70 -18.86
N GLN A 675 -18.12 17.69 -18.05
CA GLN A 675 -18.65 16.34 -18.20
C GLN A 675 -20.18 16.33 -18.11
N LYS A 676 -20.77 17.09 -17.18
CA LYS A 676 -22.23 17.27 -17.08
C LYS A 676 -22.87 17.86 -18.34
N LYS A 677 -22.09 18.60 -19.15
CA LYS A 677 -22.52 19.17 -20.43
C LYS A 677 -22.22 18.26 -21.63
N GLY A 678 -21.76 17.02 -21.39
CA GLY A 678 -21.36 16.09 -22.44
C GLY A 678 -20.04 16.46 -23.13
N VAL A 679 -19.23 17.35 -22.54
CA VAL A 679 -17.91 17.72 -23.03
C VAL A 679 -16.86 16.91 -22.28
N ARG A 680 -15.97 16.23 -22.99
CA ARG A 680 -14.89 15.46 -22.37
C ARG A 680 -13.86 16.42 -21.76
N ALA A 681 -13.49 16.21 -20.50
CA ALA A 681 -12.48 17.01 -19.83
C ALA A 681 -11.17 16.21 -19.71
N LEU A 682 -10.16 16.65 -20.45
CA LEU A 682 -8.80 16.12 -20.37
C LEU A 682 -7.97 17.02 -19.44
N VAL A 683 -7.02 16.45 -18.72
CA VAL A 683 -6.12 17.20 -17.84
C VAL A 683 -4.68 16.94 -18.28
N LEU A 684 -3.91 18.00 -18.45
CA LEU A 684 -2.48 17.93 -18.70
C LEU A 684 -1.75 18.37 -17.43
N ARG A 685 -0.78 17.55 -16.99
CA ARG A 685 0.09 17.85 -15.84
C ARG A 685 1.57 17.76 -16.24
N PRO A 686 2.45 18.56 -15.64
CA PRO A 686 3.87 18.41 -15.85
C PRO A 686 4.34 17.07 -15.27
N ALA A 687 5.32 16.48 -15.93
CA ALA A 687 6.01 15.27 -15.48
C ALA A 687 7.52 15.48 -15.67
N HIS A 688 8.33 14.61 -15.10
CA HIS A 688 9.77 14.65 -15.29
C HIS A 688 10.12 14.61 -16.80
N HIS A 689 10.80 15.65 -17.30
CA HIS A 689 11.12 15.87 -18.71
C HIS A 689 9.91 16.00 -19.67
N GLY A 690 8.72 16.38 -19.20
CA GLY A 690 7.58 16.59 -20.09
C GLY A 690 6.22 16.72 -19.40
N CYS A 691 5.23 15.96 -19.86
CA CYS A 691 3.86 16.00 -19.32
C CYS A 691 3.14 14.65 -19.36
N VAL A 692 2.10 14.51 -18.54
CA VAL A 692 1.15 13.39 -18.54
C VAL A 692 -0.24 13.88 -18.92
N LEU A 693 -0.95 13.08 -19.72
CA LEU A 693 -2.33 13.32 -20.14
C LEU A 693 -3.30 12.39 -19.39
N GLU A 694 -4.28 12.98 -18.75
CA GLU A 694 -5.32 12.32 -17.97
C GLU A 694 -6.72 12.63 -18.55
N ASP A 695 -7.70 11.78 -18.23
CA ASP A 695 -9.13 12.08 -18.42
C ASP A 695 -9.73 12.26 -17.04
N ALA A 696 -10.35 13.42 -16.80
CA ALA A 696 -10.92 13.73 -15.50
C ALA A 696 -12.13 12.84 -15.14
N ALA A 697 -12.68 12.06 -16.08
CA ALA A 697 -13.76 11.12 -15.81
C ALA A 697 -13.24 9.74 -15.37
N ALA A 698 -11.94 9.49 -15.50
CA ALA A 698 -11.27 8.27 -15.10
C ALA A 698 -10.52 8.48 -13.78
N SER A 699 -10.06 7.39 -13.16
CA SER A 699 -9.09 7.50 -12.08
C SER A 699 -7.79 8.11 -12.61
N ALA A 700 -7.08 8.88 -11.77
CA ALA A 700 -5.84 9.56 -12.16
C ALA A 700 -4.78 8.60 -12.74
N ASP A 701 -4.79 7.34 -12.29
CA ASP A 701 -3.87 6.29 -12.72
C ASP A 701 -4.45 5.35 -13.81
N ALA A 702 -5.52 5.73 -14.51
CA ALA A 702 -6.16 4.85 -15.49
C ALA A 702 -5.24 4.50 -16.69
N TRP A 703 -4.41 5.46 -17.11
CA TRP A 703 -3.46 5.33 -18.23
C TRP A 703 -2.11 5.99 -17.90
N PRO A 704 -1.34 5.40 -16.99
CA PRO A 704 -0.14 6.02 -16.42
C PRO A 704 0.99 6.21 -17.45
N SER A 705 0.92 5.55 -18.60
CA SER A 705 1.92 5.60 -19.68
C SER A 705 1.60 6.63 -20.75
N LEU A 706 0.49 7.39 -20.65
CA LEU A 706 0.22 8.55 -21.51
C LEU A 706 1.10 9.75 -21.13
N ARG A 707 2.40 9.53 -21.14
CA ARG A 707 3.46 10.50 -20.87
C ARG A 707 4.15 10.87 -22.18
N PHE A 708 4.52 12.14 -22.28
CA PHE A 708 5.15 12.73 -23.46
C PHE A 708 6.36 13.52 -23.01
N ARG A 709 7.53 13.21 -23.58
CA ARG A 709 8.75 14.00 -23.37
C ARG A 709 8.66 15.30 -24.16
N LEU A 710 8.93 16.43 -23.53
CA LEU A 710 8.90 17.74 -24.20
C LEU A 710 10.32 18.34 -24.20
N PRO A 711 10.76 18.94 -25.32
CA PRO A 711 10.00 19.21 -26.55
C PRO A 711 9.91 18.04 -27.56
N ASP A 712 10.65 16.95 -27.36
CA ASP A 712 10.87 15.87 -28.34
C ASP A 712 9.59 15.24 -28.92
N GLU A 713 8.54 15.07 -28.10
CA GLU A 713 7.28 14.42 -28.48
C GLU A 713 6.12 15.41 -28.63
N TRP A 714 6.41 16.71 -28.81
CA TRP A 714 5.40 17.76 -29.02
C TRP A 714 4.41 17.43 -30.15
N THR A 715 4.91 16.90 -31.27
CA THR A 715 4.08 16.52 -32.42
C THR A 715 3.16 15.34 -32.09
N VAL A 716 3.62 14.39 -31.27
CA VAL A 716 2.82 13.23 -30.85
C VAL A 716 1.68 13.69 -29.94
N LEU A 717 1.99 14.51 -28.93
CA LEU A 717 1.01 15.09 -28.01
C LEU A 717 -0.07 15.88 -28.76
N THR A 718 0.34 16.85 -29.59
CA THR A 718 -0.61 17.71 -30.32
C THR A 718 -1.44 16.93 -31.34
N ARG A 719 -0.88 15.88 -31.98
CA ARG A 719 -1.66 15.01 -32.86
C ARG A 719 -2.72 14.21 -32.10
N LEU A 720 -2.38 13.67 -30.92
CA LEU A 720 -3.34 12.98 -30.06
C LEU A 720 -4.45 13.94 -29.62
N LEU A 721 -4.12 15.10 -29.06
CA LEU A 721 -5.10 16.08 -28.58
C LEU A 721 -6.06 16.54 -29.69
N ARG A 722 -5.57 16.74 -30.93
CA ARG A 722 -6.43 17.01 -32.09
C ARG A 722 -7.32 15.83 -32.44
N ALA A 723 -6.80 14.60 -32.41
CA ALA A 723 -7.58 13.39 -32.67
C ALA A 723 -8.70 13.17 -31.65
N GLU A 724 -8.48 13.59 -30.40
CA GLU A 724 -9.47 13.56 -29.32
C GLU A 724 -10.43 14.76 -29.32
N GLY A 725 -10.32 15.65 -30.32
CA GLY A 725 -11.28 16.74 -30.52
C GLY A 725 -11.16 17.88 -29.51
N VAL A 726 -9.97 18.15 -28.98
CA VAL A 726 -9.73 19.30 -28.10
C VAL A 726 -10.05 20.61 -28.85
N ALA A 727 -11.06 21.33 -28.35
CA ALA A 727 -11.59 22.55 -28.95
C ALA A 727 -11.44 23.79 -28.06
N LEU A 728 -10.91 23.63 -26.85
CA LEU A 728 -10.63 24.71 -25.90
C LEU A 728 -9.49 24.27 -24.97
N VAL A 729 -8.55 25.16 -24.69
CA VAL A 729 -7.52 24.98 -23.66
C VAL A 729 -7.83 25.90 -22.47
N ALA A 730 -7.99 25.36 -21.27
CA ALA A 730 -8.11 26.16 -20.04
C ALA A 730 -6.80 26.10 -19.26
N LEU A 731 -6.10 27.23 -19.18
CA LEU A 731 -4.84 27.36 -18.45
C LEU A 731 -5.15 27.71 -16.98
N HIS A 732 -4.83 26.79 -16.06
CA HIS A 732 -4.91 27.03 -14.62
C HIS A 732 -3.54 27.37 -14.05
N HIS A 733 -2.51 26.59 -14.38
CA HIS A 733 -1.16 26.86 -13.90
C HIS A 733 -0.12 26.25 -14.83
N LEU A 734 1.05 26.88 -14.91
CA LEU A 734 2.09 26.53 -15.89
C LEU A 734 3.45 26.21 -15.27
N GLU A 735 3.53 26.18 -13.94
CA GLU A 735 4.72 25.69 -13.24
C GLU A 735 5.02 24.22 -13.59
N GLY A 736 6.31 23.93 -13.78
CA GLY A 736 6.80 22.60 -14.13
C GLY A 736 6.80 22.32 -15.64
N TYR A 737 6.27 23.22 -16.48
CA TYR A 737 6.33 23.11 -17.93
C TYR A 737 7.49 23.89 -18.56
N THR A 738 7.88 23.46 -19.75
CA THR A 738 8.78 24.20 -20.64
C THR A 738 8.03 25.26 -21.46
N SER A 739 8.75 26.18 -22.10
CA SER A 739 8.18 27.36 -22.77
C SER A 739 7.23 27.07 -23.95
N GLU A 740 7.25 25.86 -24.49
CA GLU A 740 6.39 25.41 -25.58
C GLU A 740 4.91 25.37 -25.17
N ILE A 741 4.63 25.15 -23.87
CA ILE A 741 3.26 25.02 -23.37
C ILE A 741 2.42 26.27 -23.63
N TYR A 742 3.05 27.46 -23.64
CA TYR A 742 2.38 28.73 -23.92
C TYR A 742 1.81 28.80 -25.34
N LYS A 743 2.33 27.97 -26.27
CA LYS A 743 1.89 27.89 -27.68
C LYS A 743 0.93 26.73 -27.92
N LEU A 744 0.47 26.04 -26.87
CA LEU A 744 -0.34 24.83 -27.01
C LEU A 744 -1.68 25.10 -27.71
N ALA A 745 -2.36 26.19 -27.33
CA ALA A 745 -3.64 26.58 -27.93
C ALA A 745 -3.49 26.88 -29.44
N ASP A 746 -2.48 27.67 -29.81
CA ASP A 746 -2.14 27.97 -31.20
C ASP A 746 -1.81 26.70 -32.00
N ALA A 747 -0.99 25.82 -31.42
CA ALA A 747 -0.65 24.56 -32.06
C ALA A 747 -1.90 23.70 -32.30
N LEU A 748 -2.87 23.68 -31.38
CA LEU A 748 -4.13 22.96 -31.55
C LEU A 748 -5.12 23.70 -32.47
N GLY A 749 -4.89 24.97 -32.78
CA GLY A 749 -5.79 25.80 -33.57
C GLY A 749 -7.12 26.08 -32.86
N CYS A 750 -7.10 26.20 -31.53
CA CYS A 750 -8.29 26.41 -30.71
C CYS A 750 -8.08 27.53 -29.68
N PRO A 751 -9.14 28.21 -29.20
CA PRO A 751 -8.98 29.29 -28.23
C PRO A 751 -8.53 28.76 -26.87
N HIS A 752 -7.98 29.65 -26.04
CA HIS A 752 -7.75 29.38 -24.62
C HIS A 752 -8.50 30.32 -23.69
N THR A 753 -8.70 29.87 -22.46
CA THR A 753 -9.11 30.69 -21.31
C THR A 753 -8.06 30.60 -20.21
N VAL A 754 -7.89 31.66 -19.44
CA VAL A 754 -6.96 31.70 -18.31
C VAL A 754 -7.75 31.77 -17.00
N HIS A 755 -7.37 30.94 -16.04
CA HIS A 755 -7.91 30.92 -14.69
C HIS A 755 -6.79 31.29 -13.71
N VAL A 756 -6.83 32.49 -13.16
CA VAL A 756 -5.80 33.01 -12.26
C VAL A 756 -5.99 32.40 -10.88
N HIS A 757 -4.97 31.71 -10.37
CA HIS A 757 -4.97 31.16 -9.00
C HIS A 757 -3.98 31.86 -8.07
N ASP A 758 -2.99 32.54 -8.61
CA ASP A 758 -1.96 33.27 -7.87
C ASP A 758 -1.34 34.37 -8.77
N TYR A 759 -0.30 35.03 -8.27
CA TYR A 759 0.35 36.14 -8.97
C TYR A 759 1.52 35.71 -9.85
N MET A 760 1.63 34.43 -10.23
CA MET A 760 2.68 33.97 -11.14
C MET A 760 2.72 34.83 -12.41
N TRP A 761 1.59 35.35 -12.89
CA TRP A 761 1.55 36.13 -14.14
C TRP A 761 2.47 37.35 -14.17
N PHE A 762 2.72 38.00 -13.04
CA PHE A 762 3.59 39.19 -12.98
C PHE A 762 4.67 39.12 -11.89
N CYS A 763 4.55 38.24 -10.91
CA CYS A 763 5.52 38.10 -9.83
C CYS A 763 6.21 36.74 -9.89
N GLN A 764 7.52 36.74 -10.15
CA GLN A 764 8.34 35.51 -10.16
C GLN A 764 8.50 34.88 -8.76
N ARG A 765 8.08 35.57 -7.70
CA ARG A 765 8.02 35.03 -6.33
C ARG A 765 6.65 34.45 -5.98
N ILE A 766 5.63 34.66 -6.83
CA ILE A 766 4.22 34.24 -6.66
C ILE A 766 3.52 34.90 -5.47
N SER A 767 4.17 35.02 -4.31
CA SER A 767 3.57 35.42 -3.05
C SER A 767 3.54 36.92 -2.77
N LEU A 768 4.09 37.76 -3.65
CA LEU A 768 4.24 39.21 -3.43
C LEU A 768 4.98 39.58 -2.13
N LEU A 769 5.73 38.65 -1.55
CA LEU A 769 6.58 38.95 -0.40
C LEU A 769 7.92 39.52 -0.87
N GLY A 770 8.36 40.59 -0.22
CA GLY A 770 9.67 41.22 -0.44
C GLY A 770 10.80 40.48 0.26
N PRO A 771 12.06 40.95 0.14
CA PRO A 771 13.20 40.38 0.87
C PRO A 771 13.04 40.41 2.39
N GLN A 772 12.25 41.37 2.91
CA GLN A 772 11.95 41.51 4.34
C GLN A 772 10.87 40.52 4.85
N GLY A 773 10.34 39.65 3.98
CA GLY A 773 9.30 38.68 4.37
C GLY A 773 7.90 39.27 4.54
N THR A 774 7.68 40.52 4.16
CA THR A 774 6.38 41.22 4.20
C THR A 774 5.88 41.52 2.79
N TYR A 775 4.59 41.83 2.64
CA TYR A 775 4.00 42.24 1.37
C TYR A 775 4.76 43.45 0.77
N CYS A 776 5.27 43.30 -0.47
CA CYS A 776 6.21 44.25 -1.07
C CYS A 776 5.57 45.54 -1.62
N GLY A 777 4.24 45.64 -1.60
CA GLY A 777 3.54 46.80 -2.15
C GLY A 777 3.45 46.84 -3.68
N GLU A 778 3.86 45.77 -4.39
CA GLU A 778 3.88 45.69 -5.86
C GLU A 778 4.73 46.81 -6.50
N PRO A 779 6.07 46.82 -6.30
CA PRO A 779 6.93 47.85 -6.86
C PRO A 779 6.95 47.79 -8.40
N ASP A 780 7.52 48.82 -9.02
CA ASP A 780 7.72 48.86 -10.46
C ASP A 780 8.69 47.76 -10.96
N VAL A 781 8.93 47.72 -12.28
CA VAL A 781 9.80 46.70 -12.91
C VAL A 781 11.21 46.69 -12.30
N ALA A 782 11.79 47.87 -12.02
CA ALA A 782 13.12 47.98 -11.44
C ALA A 782 13.14 47.46 -9.99
N GLY A 783 12.14 47.80 -9.19
CA GLY A 783 11.99 47.27 -7.83
C GLY A 783 11.72 45.76 -7.81
N CYS A 784 10.96 45.22 -8.77
CA CYS A 784 10.76 43.78 -8.93
C CYS A 784 12.06 43.06 -9.31
N GLN A 785 12.88 43.63 -10.20
CA GLN A 785 14.20 43.10 -10.54
C GLN A 785 15.11 43.05 -9.30
N GLN A 786 15.14 44.12 -8.50
CA GLN A 786 15.91 44.15 -7.26
C GLN A 786 15.39 43.13 -6.23
N CYS A 787 14.06 43.01 -6.08
CA CYS A 787 13.44 42.04 -5.19
C CYS A 787 13.86 40.60 -5.53
N VAL A 788 13.77 40.23 -6.81
CA VAL A 788 14.16 38.90 -7.29
C VAL A 788 15.67 38.68 -7.17
N ALA A 789 16.49 39.69 -7.44
CA ALA A 789 17.94 39.58 -7.27
C ALA A 789 18.35 39.32 -5.81
N LEU A 790 17.63 39.89 -4.84
CA LEU A 790 17.94 39.73 -3.41
C LEU A 790 17.38 38.45 -2.80
N ALA A 791 16.17 38.05 -3.20
CA ALA A 791 15.41 37.00 -2.51
C ALA A 791 15.06 35.79 -3.39
N GLY A 792 15.53 35.78 -4.63
CA GLY A 792 15.32 34.68 -5.58
C GLY A 792 13.95 34.66 -6.24
N ARG A 793 13.68 33.56 -6.95
CA ARG A 793 12.45 33.27 -7.69
C ARG A 793 11.82 32.00 -7.11
N ASN A 794 10.50 31.91 -7.17
CA ASN A 794 9.71 30.72 -6.80
C ASN A 794 9.11 30.02 -8.03
N ILE A 795 9.52 30.42 -9.23
CA ILE A 795 9.14 29.79 -10.49
C ILE A 795 10.38 29.24 -11.19
N THR A 796 10.19 28.27 -12.08
CA THR A 796 11.28 27.63 -12.84
C THR A 796 11.79 28.45 -14.01
N GLU A 797 11.09 29.52 -14.39
CA GLU A 797 11.45 30.33 -15.56
C GLU A 797 12.53 31.35 -15.25
N GLU A 798 13.55 31.40 -16.12
CA GLU A 798 14.75 32.22 -15.88
C GLU A 798 14.70 33.62 -16.51
N GLN A 799 13.63 33.95 -17.22
CA GLN A 799 13.46 35.23 -17.91
C GLN A 799 13.63 36.44 -16.97
N ASP A 800 14.11 37.56 -17.52
CA ASP A 800 14.09 38.83 -16.79
C ASP A 800 12.65 39.35 -16.65
N ILE A 801 12.44 40.29 -15.71
CA ILE A 801 11.09 40.80 -15.41
C ILE A 801 10.40 41.42 -16.64
N PRO A 802 11.06 42.24 -17.48
CA PRO A 802 10.43 42.76 -18.69
C PRO A 802 9.95 41.67 -19.67
N ALA A 803 10.79 40.69 -19.99
CA ALA A 803 10.41 39.60 -20.89
C ALA A 803 9.31 38.73 -20.29
N TYR A 804 9.37 38.50 -18.98
CA TYR A 804 8.36 37.77 -18.22
C TYR A 804 6.98 38.41 -18.31
N LEU A 805 6.91 39.73 -18.09
CA LEU A 805 5.67 40.51 -18.20
C LEU A 805 5.15 40.55 -19.64
N ALA A 806 6.03 40.77 -20.62
CA ALA A 806 5.64 40.79 -22.04
C ALA A 806 5.07 39.43 -22.49
N ARG A 807 5.67 38.32 -22.04
CA ARG A 807 5.14 36.97 -22.27
C ARG A 807 3.75 36.82 -21.68
N SER A 808 3.59 37.16 -20.40
CA SER A 808 2.31 37.02 -19.70
C SER A 808 1.21 37.90 -20.32
N ALA A 809 1.54 39.13 -20.70
CA ALA A 809 0.63 40.04 -21.39
C ALA A 809 0.08 39.40 -22.67
N ARG A 810 0.95 38.88 -23.55
CA ARG A 810 0.53 38.19 -24.79
C ARG A 810 -0.46 37.06 -24.51
N VAL A 811 -0.14 36.17 -23.56
CA VAL A 811 -0.99 35.02 -23.22
C VAL A 811 -2.35 35.47 -22.67
N LEU A 812 -2.39 36.52 -21.87
CA LEU A 812 -3.61 37.05 -21.28
C LEU A 812 -4.47 37.84 -22.27
N GLU A 813 -3.86 38.61 -23.18
CA GLU A 813 -4.53 39.41 -24.20
C GLU A 813 -5.15 38.53 -25.30
N GLU A 814 -4.47 37.45 -25.69
CA GLU A 814 -4.97 36.48 -26.67
C GLU A 814 -6.04 35.54 -26.09
N ALA A 815 -6.22 35.52 -24.76
CA ALA A 815 -7.19 34.65 -24.11
C ALA A 815 -8.63 35.08 -24.43
N ARG A 816 -9.49 34.11 -24.73
CA ARG A 816 -10.93 34.34 -24.91
C ARG A 816 -11.59 34.96 -23.67
N ALA A 817 -11.09 34.58 -22.48
CA ALA A 817 -11.49 35.15 -21.21
C ALA A 817 -10.40 34.88 -20.16
N VAL A 818 -10.22 35.85 -19.26
CA VAL A 818 -9.37 35.72 -18.07
C VAL A 818 -10.24 35.79 -16.82
N TYR A 819 -10.32 34.70 -16.08
CA TYR A 819 -11.09 34.58 -14.84
C TYR A 819 -10.18 34.80 -13.63
N VAL A 820 -10.64 35.65 -12.71
CA VAL A 820 -9.97 35.93 -11.43
C VAL A 820 -10.90 35.64 -10.25
N PRO A 821 -10.40 35.17 -9.10
CA PRO A 821 -11.24 34.66 -8.01
C PRO A 821 -11.89 35.75 -7.15
N SER A 822 -11.33 36.97 -7.13
CA SER A 822 -11.81 38.08 -6.30
C SER A 822 -11.66 39.43 -6.99
N HIS A 823 -12.33 40.46 -6.47
CA HIS A 823 -12.16 41.82 -6.98
C HIS A 823 -10.79 42.38 -6.61
N ASP A 824 -10.23 42.03 -5.46
CA ASP A 824 -8.85 42.38 -5.09
C ASP A 824 -7.85 41.82 -6.12
N THR A 825 -7.95 40.53 -6.48
CA THR A 825 -7.09 39.94 -7.52
C THR A 825 -7.26 40.64 -8.87
N ALA A 826 -8.50 40.97 -9.26
CA ALA A 826 -8.78 41.72 -10.49
C ALA A 826 -8.06 43.08 -10.52
N LYS A 827 -8.14 43.83 -9.42
CA LYS A 827 -7.50 45.15 -9.28
C LYS A 827 -5.99 45.05 -9.42
N ARG A 828 -5.36 44.06 -8.78
CA ARG A 828 -3.89 43.86 -8.85
C ARG A 828 -3.45 43.47 -10.24
N MET A 829 -4.11 42.48 -10.84
CA MET A 829 -3.83 42.05 -12.22
C MET A 829 -3.96 43.20 -13.22
N ALA A 830 -4.98 44.06 -13.08
CA ALA A 830 -5.19 45.21 -13.96
C ALA A 830 -4.12 46.30 -13.86
N ARG A 831 -3.39 46.41 -12.73
CA ARG A 831 -2.25 47.35 -12.63
C ARG A 831 -1.09 46.95 -13.54
N HIS A 832 -0.86 45.64 -13.67
CA HIS A 832 0.24 45.10 -14.49
C HIS A 832 -0.19 44.85 -15.94
N PHE A 833 -1.48 44.60 -16.19
CA PHE A 833 -2.03 44.29 -17.51
C PHE A 833 -3.29 45.15 -17.79
N PRO A 834 -3.14 46.47 -18.01
CA PRO A 834 -4.28 47.40 -18.12
C PRO A 834 -5.14 47.18 -19.38
N THR A 835 -4.61 46.49 -20.38
CA THR A 835 -5.28 46.15 -21.64
C THR A 835 -6.17 44.90 -21.53
N VAL A 836 -6.01 44.11 -20.47
CA VAL A 836 -6.73 42.84 -20.28
C VAL A 836 -8.01 43.06 -19.47
N THR A 837 -9.12 42.47 -19.93
CA THR A 837 -10.39 42.47 -19.19
C THR A 837 -10.47 41.24 -18.27
N PHE A 838 -10.55 41.47 -16.96
CA PHE A 838 -10.64 40.42 -15.95
C PHE A 838 -12.08 40.18 -15.49
N GLN A 839 -12.53 38.92 -15.53
CA GLN A 839 -13.86 38.51 -15.09
C GLN A 839 -13.81 37.88 -13.70
N VAL A 840 -14.42 38.54 -12.71
CA VAL A 840 -14.47 38.03 -11.34
C VAL A 840 -15.42 36.84 -11.25
N LYS A 841 -14.89 35.69 -10.83
CA LYS A 841 -15.64 34.46 -10.61
C LYS A 841 -15.09 33.74 -9.38
N GLY A 842 -15.83 33.85 -8.27
CA GLY A 842 -15.48 33.17 -7.01
C GLY A 842 -15.35 31.66 -7.19
N LEU A 843 -14.41 31.06 -6.45
CA LEU A 843 -14.08 29.64 -6.56
C LEU A 843 -15.05 28.71 -5.81
N GLU A 844 -15.90 29.27 -4.94
CA GLU A 844 -16.92 28.52 -4.20
C GLU A 844 -18.27 29.22 -4.28
N LYS A 845 -19.36 28.45 -4.19
CA LYS A 845 -20.73 29.00 -4.20
C LYS A 845 -21.07 29.56 -2.80
N PRO A 846 -21.79 30.68 -2.68
CA PRO A 846 -22.16 31.25 -1.37
C PRO A 846 -22.90 30.26 -0.46
N ARG A 847 -23.82 29.46 -1.01
CA ARG A 847 -24.55 28.42 -0.26
C ARG A 847 -23.67 27.31 0.29
N THR A 848 -22.53 27.02 -0.35
CA THR A 848 -21.60 25.98 0.10
C THR A 848 -20.59 26.51 1.12
N MET A 849 -20.71 27.74 1.61
CA MET A 849 -19.83 28.34 2.62
C MET A 849 -20.46 28.39 4.02
N LEU A 850 -21.69 27.91 4.16
CA LEU A 850 -22.44 27.93 5.41
C LEU A 850 -22.68 26.50 5.88
N PRO A 851 -22.86 26.28 7.20
CA PRO A 851 -23.42 25.03 7.67
C PRO A 851 -24.80 24.83 7.05
N ASP A 852 -25.11 23.62 6.58
CA ASP A 852 -26.52 23.26 6.40
C ASP A 852 -27.22 23.48 7.74
N ALA A 853 -28.40 24.10 7.75
CA ALA A 853 -29.10 24.48 9.00
C ALA A 853 -29.32 23.31 9.98
N GLY A 854 -29.18 22.06 9.53
CA GLY A 854 -29.20 20.86 10.36
C GLY A 854 -27.84 20.38 10.92
N ASN A 855 -26.69 20.82 10.40
CA ASN A 855 -25.37 20.25 10.75
C ASN A 855 -24.61 21.01 11.84
N ALA A 856 -24.77 22.33 11.96
CA ALA A 856 -24.10 23.11 13.02
C ALA A 856 -24.45 22.66 14.44
N PRO A 857 -25.73 22.33 14.78
CA PRO A 857 -26.08 21.79 16.09
C PRO A 857 -25.46 20.40 16.34
N ILE A 858 -25.36 19.56 15.29
CA ILE A 858 -24.83 18.20 15.38
C ILE A 858 -23.35 18.20 15.76
N PHE A 859 -22.54 19.10 15.18
CA PHE A 859 -21.13 19.20 15.55
C PHE A 859 -20.94 19.75 16.97
N ALA A 860 -21.72 20.75 17.37
CA ALA A 860 -21.64 21.31 18.71
C ALA A 860 -22.03 20.29 19.79
N GLU A 861 -23.13 19.54 19.60
CA GLU A 861 -23.56 18.50 20.54
C GLU A 861 -22.58 17.32 20.60
N LYS A 862 -22.11 16.85 19.46
CA LYS A 862 -21.22 15.68 19.40
C LYS A 862 -19.87 15.92 20.08
N TYR A 863 -19.29 17.10 19.91
CA TYR A 863 -17.93 17.39 20.38
C TYR A 863 -17.88 18.12 21.73
N SER A 864 -19.00 18.68 22.23
CA SER A 864 -19.06 19.32 23.55
C SER A 864 -18.85 18.37 24.73
N ALA A 865 -19.11 17.06 24.53
CA ALA A 865 -18.93 16.04 25.56
C ALA A 865 -17.49 15.48 25.66
N LEU A 866 -16.60 15.89 24.75
CA LEU A 866 -15.20 15.46 24.72
C LEU A 866 -14.26 16.61 25.13
N PRO A 867 -13.08 16.31 25.69
CA PRO A 867 -12.07 17.34 25.91
C PRO A 867 -11.71 18.06 24.60
N PRO A 868 -11.46 19.38 24.62
CA PRO A 868 -11.04 20.11 23.44
C PRO A 868 -9.68 19.63 22.92
N VAL A 869 -9.53 19.36 21.62
CA VAL A 869 -8.23 18.95 21.05
C VAL A 869 -7.13 19.97 21.39
N GLY A 870 -6.01 19.46 21.87
CA GLY A 870 -4.84 20.22 22.32
C GLY A 870 -4.89 20.67 23.79
N SER A 871 -6.02 20.52 24.50
CA SER A 871 -6.12 20.94 25.91
C SER A 871 -5.22 20.12 26.82
N GLY A 872 -5.01 18.83 26.53
CA GLY A 872 -4.14 17.98 27.34
C GLY A 872 -2.68 18.43 27.30
N VAL A 873 -2.23 18.96 26.16
CA VAL A 873 -0.86 19.44 25.97
C VAL A 873 -0.68 20.89 26.42
N LEU A 874 -1.66 21.76 26.19
CA LEU A 874 -1.60 23.18 26.55
C LEU A 874 -1.92 23.43 28.04
N GLY A 875 -2.60 22.47 28.68
CA GLY A 875 -2.98 22.50 30.09
C GLY A 875 -4.13 23.47 30.42
N ASP A 876 -4.65 23.38 31.63
CA ASP A 876 -5.69 24.28 32.16
C ASP A 876 -5.09 25.60 32.68
N GLY A 877 -4.64 26.49 31.78
CA GLY A 877 -4.39 27.89 32.16
C GLY A 877 -3.18 28.17 33.06
N PRO A 878 -2.78 29.46 33.24
CA PRO A 878 -1.88 29.88 34.32
C PRO A 878 -2.65 30.08 35.64
N ALA A 879 -1.92 30.34 36.72
CA ALA A 879 -2.36 30.39 38.12
C ALA A 879 -3.52 31.35 38.51
N GLN A 880 -4.15 32.05 37.56
CA GLN A 880 -5.22 33.02 37.79
C GLN A 880 -6.47 32.71 36.96
N ASN A 881 -7.31 31.76 37.42
CA ASN A 881 -8.77 31.55 37.24
C ASN A 881 -9.57 32.18 36.06
N ALA A 882 -8.97 32.60 34.95
CA ALA A 882 -9.64 33.18 33.78
C ALA A 882 -9.60 32.19 32.60
N PRO A 883 -10.71 32.00 31.87
CA PRO A 883 -10.74 31.12 30.71
C PRO A 883 -9.83 31.66 29.59
N ARG A 884 -8.97 30.79 29.03
CA ARG A 884 -8.09 31.15 27.90
C ARG A 884 -8.91 31.33 26.62
N LEU A 885 -8.61 32.40 25.87
CA LEU A 885 -9.09 32.63 24.51
C LEU A 885 -8.31 31.72 23.54
N ARG A 886 -9.02 30.80 22.91
CA ARG A 886 -8.51 29.80 21.98
C ARG A 886 -8.87 30.16 20.54
N LEU A 887 -7.83 30.30 19.72
CA LEU A 887 -7.95 30.59 18.31
C LEU A 887 -7.58 29.36 17.46
N CYS A 888 -8.43 29.01 16.51
CA CYS A 888 -8.19 27.93 15.56
C CYS A 888 -7.48 28.49 14.32
N VAL A 889 -6.33 27.94 13.96
CA VAL A 889 -5.60 28.28 12.74
C VAL A 889 -5.68 27.08 11.80
N ILE A 890 -6.12 27.27 10.56
CA ILE A 890 -6.56 26.16 9.71
C ILE A 890 -5.69 26.07 8.45
N GLY A 891 -5.15 24.89 8.18
CA GLY A 891 -4.39 24.54 6.98
C GLY A 891 -2.89 24.38 7.21
N GLY A 892 -2.13 24.17 6.12
CA GLY A 892 -0.67 24.24 6.16
C GLY A 892 -0.22 25.70 6.24
N ILE A 893 0.45 26.08 7.33
CA ILE A 893 0.79 27.48 7.64
C ILE A 893 2.26 27.74 7.30
N GLY A 894 2.50 28.05 6.03
CA GLY A 894 3.80 28.51 5.54
C GLY A 894 4.16 29.92 6.01
N TRP A 895 5.33 30.40 5.60
CA TRP A 895 5.81 31.75 5.90
C TRP A 895 4.84 32.82 5.40
N GLU A 896 4.36 32.65 4.17
CA GLU A 896 3.38 33.54 3.52
C GLU A 896 2.00 33.53 4.16
N LYS A 897 1.66 32.44 4.85
CA LYS A 897 0.41 32.29 5.60
C LYS A 897 0.53 32.73 7.07
N GLY A 898 1.64 33.37 7.43
CA GLY A 898 1.80 34.00 8.74
C GLY A 898 2.46 33.14 9.81
N TYR A 899 3.29 32.15 9.45
CA TYR A 899 4.08 31.39 10.44
C TYR A 899 4.86 32.32 11.39
N GLY A 900 5.55 33.34 10.85
CA GLY A 900 6.30 34.30 11.65
C GLY A 900 5.42 35.11 12.61
N VAL A 901 4.26 35.57 12.12
CA VAL A 901 3.26 36.31 12.94
C VAL A 901 2.75 35.44 14.09
N LEU A 902 2.44 34.17 13.82
CA LEU A 902 2.01 33.22 14.86
C LEU A 902 3.11 32.95 15.87
N HIS A 903 4.35 32.80 15.42
CA HIS A 903 5.48 32.58 16.31
C HIS A 903 5.70 33.77 17.25
N GLU A 904 5.68 35.00 16.72
CA GLU A 904 5.80 36.22 17.54
C GLU A 904 4.62 36.36 18.52
N ALA A 905 3.39 36.10 18.07
CA ALA A 905 2.20 36.15 18.92
C ALA A 905 2.23 35.10 20.03
N ALA A 906 2.62 33.87 19.72
CA ALA A 906 2.72 32.79 20.70
C ALA A 906 3.85 33.03 21.71
N LEU A 907 5.01 33.52 21.26
CA LEU A 907 6.12 33.87 22.13
C LEU A 907 5.75 35.01 23.08
N ASP A 908 5.13 36.07 22.56
CA ASP A 908 4.67 37.19 23.39
C ASP A 908 3.59 36.75 24.39
N ALA A 909 2.63 35.92 23.96
CA ALA A 909 1.63 35.36 24.86
C ALA A 909 2.25 34.50 25.98
N ALA A 910 3.32 33.77 25.69
CA ALA A 910 4.07 33.02 26.69
C ALA A 910 4.83 33.95 27.65
N LEU A 911 5.55 34.95 27.14
CA LEU A 911 6.36 35.88 27.92
C LEU A 911 5.52 36.78 28.85
N ARG A 912 4.34 37.21 28.39
CA ARG A 912 3.42 38.07 29.15
C ARG A 912 2.33 37.30 29.89
N ASP A 913 2.38 35.96 29.85
CA ASP A 913 1.38 35.06 30.44
C ASP A 913 -0.07 35.39 30.05
N LEU A 914 -0.30 35.71 28.77
CA LEU A 914 -1.61 36.12 28.29
C LEU A 914 -2.60 34.95 28.24
N PRO A 915 -3.92 35.20 28.33
CA PRO A 915 -4.94 34.17 28.18
C PRO A 915 -5.17 33.85 26.69
N LEU A 916 -4.12 33.59 25.91
CA LEU A 916 -4.18 33.28 24.48
C LEU A 916 -3.58 31.90 24.19
N GLU A 917 -4.26 31.12 23.36
CA GLU A 917 -3.77 29.87 22.80
C GLU A 917 -4.11 29.76 21.32
N PHE A 918 -3.26 29.06 20.58
CA PHE A 918 -3.45 28.78 19.17
C PHE A 918 -3.47 27.27 18.94
N VAL A 919 -4.52 26.76 18.31
CA VAL A 919 -4.57 25.36 17.87
C VAL A 919 -4.54 25.32 16.36
N ILE A 920 -3.47 24.79 15.80
CA ILE A 920 -3.26 24.68 14.36
C ILE A 920 -3.82 23.34 13.89
N VAL A 921 -4.96 23.40 13.19
CA VAL A 921 -5.52 22.27 12.45
C VAL A 921 -4.79 22.17 11.12
N GLY A 922 -3.71 21.39 11.08
CA GLY A 922 -2.80 21.27 9.95
C GLY A 922 -1.35 21.07 10.38
N HIS A 923 -0.42 21.60 9.59
CA HIS A 923 1.03 21.48 9.81
C HIS A 923 1.73 22.81 9.57
N THR A 924 2.98 22.92 10.03
CA THR A 924 3.84 24.09 9.82
C THR A 924 5.24 23.68 9.36
N PRO A 925 6.07 24.61 8.85
CA PRO A 925 7.48 24.32 8.54
C PRO A 925 8.32 23.88 9.75
N ASP A 926 7.96 24.30 10.96
CA ASP A 926 8.66 23.94 12.20
C ASP A 926 7.68 23.88 13.39
N ASP A 927 7.02 22.73 13.52
CA ASP A 927 6.07 22.46 14.59
C ASP A 927 6.71 22.55 15.99
N ALA A 928 7.99 22.14 16.10
CA ALA A 928 8.66 22.02 17.38
C ALA A 928 8.90 23.39 18.02
N THR A 929 9.29 24.39 17.23
CA THR A 929 9.53 25.75 17.73
C THR A 929 8.24 26.39 18.23
N LEU A 930 7.13 26.27 17.49
CA LEU A 930 5.84 26.81 17.94
C LEU A 930 5.34 26.12 19.21
N MET A 931 5.39 24.79 19.29
CA MET A 931 4.92 24.07 20.47
C MET A 931 5.74 24.37 21.73
N LYS A 932 7.04 24.65 21.61
CA LYS A 932 7.91 25.01 22.75
C LYS A 932 7.47 26.27 23.48
N THR A 933 6.68 27.14 22.84
CA THR A 933 6.09 28.32 23.50
C THR A 933 5.11 27.95 24.61
N GLY A 934 4.56 26.72 24.60
CA GLY A 934 3.49 26.31 25.51
C GLY A 934 2.14 26.96 25.21
N ARG A 935 2.01 27.70 24.10
CA ARG A 935 0.78 28.40 23.66
C ARG A 935 0.22 27.86 22.36
N VAL A 936 0.89 26.90 21.73
CA VAL A 936 0.51 26.34 20.44
C VAL A 936 0.43 24.82 20.49
N PHE A 937 -0.68 24.26 20.01
CA PHE A 937 -0.79 22.85 19.68
C PHE A 937 -1.06 22.69 18.18
N ILE A 938 -0.54 21.63 17.57
CA ILE A 938 -0.61 21.41 16.12
C ILE A 938 -1.09 19.98 15.91
N THR A 939 -2.18 19.80 15.17
CA THR A 939 -2.83 18.50 15.03
C THR A 939 -2.10 17.55 14.08
N GLY A 940 -1.29 18.08 13.16
CA GLY A 940 -0.80 17.36 11.98
C GLY A 940 -1.75 17.48 10.79
N GLU A 941 -1.32 16.97 9.63
CA GLU A 941 -2.10 16.94 8.39
C GLU A 941 -3.45 16.23 8.56
N TYR A 942 -4.46 16.70 7.84
CA TYR A 942 -5.82 16.15 7.88
C TYR A 942 -6.35 15.87 6.48
N GLN A 943 -7.26 14.91 6.37
CA GLN A 943 -8.01 14.67 5.14
C GLN A 943 -9.23 15.60 5.08
N GLU A 944 -9.60 16.08 3.88
CA GLU A 944 -10.69 17.06 3.72
C GLU A 944 -12.03 16.58 4.32
N LYS A 945 -12.29 15.27 4.28
CA LYS A 945 -13.50 14.65 4.89
C LYS A 945 -13.56 14.79 6.42
N ASP A 946 -12.40 14.88 7.08
CA ASP A 946 -12.27 14.93 8.54
C ASP A 946 -12.07 16.38 9.04
N ALA A 947 -11.88 17.33 8.12
CA ALA A 947 -11.52 18.72 8.42
C ALA A 947 -12.55 19.40 9.34
N LEU A 948 -13.84 19.30 9.01
CA LEU A 948 -14.89 19.98 9.79
C LEU A 948 -15.01 19.41 11.21
N SER A 949 -14.97 18.08 11.35
CA SER A 949 -14.98 17.42 12.66
C SER A 949 -13.78 17.82 13.51
N LEU A 950 -12.59 17.89 12.91
CA LEU A 950 -11.37 18.25 13.62
C LEU A 950 -11.40 19.73 14.05
N ILE A 951 -11.80 20.65 13.16
CA ILE A 951 -11.96 22.08 13.50
C ILE A 951 -12.98 22.24 14.63
N ALA A 952 -14.12 21.54 14.57
CA ALA A 952 -15.13 21.59 15.62
C ALA A 952 -14.60 21.06 16.97
N SER A 953 -13.80 19.98 16.96
CA SER A 953 -13.22 19.40 18.18
C SER A 953 -12.19 20.29 18.89
N VAL A 954 -11.68 21.33 18.23
CA VAL A 954 -10.80 22.33 18.87
C VAL A 954 -11.58 23.18 19.88
N GLN A 955 -12.89 23.35 19.68
CA GLN A 955 -13.78 24.21 20.47
C GLN A 955 -13.23 25.66 20.61
N ALA A 956 -12.69 26.21 19.53
CA ALA A 956 -12.17 27.59 19.50
C ALA A 956 -13.29 28.64 19.49
N GLN A 957 -12.99 29.86 19.97
CA GLN A 957 -13.93 30.99 19.89
C GLN A 957 -13.93 31.65 18.51
N ALA A 958 -12.81 31.62 17.79
CA ALA A 958 -12.68 32.17 16.44
C ALA A 958 -11.60 31.44 15.64
N ALA A 959 -11.67 31.55 14.32
CA ALA A 959 -10.58 31.18 13.44
C ALA A 959 -9.66 32.38 13.20
N PHE A 960 -8.34 32.18 13.25
CA PHE A 960 -7.36 33.19 12.89
C PHE A 960 -6.60 32.77 11.64
N LEU A 961 -6.65 33.61 10.59
CA LEU A 961 -5.96 33.38 9.33
C LEU A 961 -4.92 34.50 9.12
N PRO A 962 -3.67 34.31 9.58
CA PRO A 962 -2.65 35.36 9.66
C PRO A 962 -1.90 35.59 8.35
N SER A 963 -2.54 35.38 7.20
CA SER A 963 -1.87 35.49 5.91
C SER A 963 -1.36 36.90 5.64
N ILE A 964 -0.05 37.01 5.47
CA ILE A 964 0.69 38.29 5.30
C ILE A 964 0.90 38.64 3.82
N TRP A 965 0.33 37.84 2.93
CA TRP A 965 0.24 38.10 1.51
C TRP A 965 -1.22 38.23 1.08
N PRO A 966 -1.51 38.97 0.00
CA PRO A 966 -2.87 39.11 -0.48
C PRO A 966 -3.34 37.81 -1.15
N GLU A 967 -3.81 36.84 -0.38
CA GLU A 967 -4.38 35.59 -0.92
C GLU A 967 -5.42 35.89 -2.01
N THR A 968 -5.30 35.21 -3.14
CA THR A 968 -6.27 35.30 -4.26
C THR A 968 -7.61 34.64 -3.91
N TRP A 969 -7.57 33.57 -3.11
CA TRP A 969 -8.70 32.90 -2.49
C TRP A 969 -8.25 32.08 -1.29
N CYS A 970 -9.13 31.90 -0.30
CA CYS A 970 -8.85 31.16 0.92
C CYS A 970 -9.95 30.13 1.22
N PHE A 971 -9.68 28.85 0.97
CA PHE A 971 -10.63 27.77 1.24
C PHE A 971 -10.77 27.47 2.75
N THR A 972 -9.74 27.74 3.54
CA THR A 972 -9.77 27.52 4.98
C THR A 972 -10.68 28.52 5.69
N LEU A 973 -10.87 29.73 5.13
CA LEU A 973 -11.92 30.66 5.55
C LEU A 973 -13.32 30.04 5.41
N SER A 974 -13.58 29.32 4.31
CA SER A 974 -14.84 28.62 4.10
C SER A 974 -15.03 27.47 5.09
N LEU A 975 -13.95 26.75 5.44
CA LEU A 975 -13.98 25.70 6.46
C LEU A 975 -14.28 26.28 7.85
N ALA A 976 -13.67 27.41 8.22
CA ALA A 976 -13.96 28.10 9.48
C ALA A 976 -15.46 28.43 9.61
N TRP A 977 -16.05 29.04 8.58
CA TRP A 977 -17.47 29.38 8.57
C TRP A 977 -18.40 28.17 8.59
N LYS A 978 -18.04 27.08 7.90
CA LYS A 978 -18.79 25.81 7.97
C LYS A 978 -18.73 25.17 9.36
N ALA A 979 -17.62 25.32 10.06
CA ALA A 979 -17.47 24.87 11.44
C ALA A 979 -18.14 25.83 12.45
N GLY A 980 -18.74 26.93 12.00
CA GLY A 980 -19.44 27.91 12.84
C GLY A 980 -18.54 28.96 13.48
N LEU A 981 -17.27 29.07 13.08
CA LEU A 981 -16.32 30.01 13.67
C LEU A 981 -16.33 31.36 12.93
N PRO A 982 -16.43 32.51 13.63
CA PRO A 982 -16.09 33.80 13.03
C PRO A 982 -14.59 33.85 12.71
N ALA A 983 -14.22 34.56 11.64
CA ALA A 983 -12.84 34.61 11.16
C ALA A 983 -12.17 35.97 11.42
N ILE A 984 -10.93 35.95 11.92
CA ILE A 984 -10.05 37.11 12.05
C ILE A 984 -9.02 37.03 10.93
N VAL A 985 -8.97 38.05 10.08
CA VAL A 985 -8.08 38.11 8.91
C VAL A 985 -7.38 39.46 8.84
N PHE A 986 -6.16 39.50 8.29
CA PHE A 986 -5.53 40.76 7.94
C PHE A 986 -6.23 41.44 6.76
N ASP A 987 -6.12 42.77 6.67
CA ASP A 987 -6.68 43.58 5.58
C ASP A 987 -5.91 43.42 4.27
N LEU A 988 -5.85 42.18 3.78
CA LEU A 988 -5.12 41.78 2.59
C LEU A 988 -5.92 40.75 1.79
N GLY A 989 -5.98 40.94 0.48
CA GLY A 989 -6.47 39.93 -0.45
C GLY A 989 -7.97 39.63 -0.36
N ALA A 990 -8.34 38.49 -0.95
CA ALA A 990 -9.68 37.95 -0.95
C ALA A 990 -10.24 37.61 0.46
N PRO A 991 -9.46 37.16 1.46
CA PRO A 991 -9.99 36.94 2.82
C PRO A 991 -10.66 38.19 3.39
N ALA A 992 -9.99 39.34 3.32
CA ALA A 992 -10.53 40.62 3.82
C ALA A 992 -11.77 41.07 3.05
N GLU A 993 -11.76 40.96 1.71
CA GLU A 993 -12.93 41.24 0.85
C GLU A 993 -14.14 40.40 1.27
N ARG A 994 -13.93 39.10 1.47
CA ARG A 994 -14.99 38.14 1.80
C ARG A 994 -15.53 38.32 3.22
N VAL A 995 -14.68 38.58 4.20
CA VAL A 995 -15.12 38.87 5.59
C VAL A 995 -15.96 40.15 5.64
N ARG A 996 -15.55 41.21 4.93
CA ARG A 996 -16.35 42.44 4.83
C ARG A 996 -17.71 42.20 4.17
N ALA A 997 -17.73 41.42 3.09
CA ALA A 997 -18.96 41.14 2.35
C ALA A 997 -19.95 40.25 3.14
N SER A 998 -19.44 39.32 3.94
CA SER A 998 -20.28 38.38 4.70
C SER A 998 -20.67 38.88 6.09
N GLY A 999 -19.88 39.79 6.68
CA GLY A 999 -20.02 40.21 8.08
C GLY A 999 -19.61 39.15 9.11
N ARG A 1000 -19.04 38.01 8.68
CA ARG A 1000 -18.76 36.84 9.53
C ARG A 1000 -17.32 36.82 10.06
N GLY A 1001 -16.90 37.91 10.69
CA GLY A 1001 -15.53 38.04 11.18
C GLY A 1001 -15.08 39.48 11.41
N LYS A 1002 -13.77 39.64 11.61
CA LYS A 1002 -13.09 40.93 11.79
C LYS A 1002 -11.91 41.04 10.84
N VAL A 1003 -11.75 42.21 10.25
CA VAL A 1003 -10.57 42.56 9.43
C VAL A 1003 -9.67 43.47 10.27
N ILE A 1004 -8.39 43.14 10.38
CA ILE A 1004 -7.39 43.86 11.18
C ILE A 1004 -6.20 44.33 10.35
N ASP A 1005 -5.44 45.29 10.89
CA ASP A 1005 -4.29 45.88 10.20
C ASP A 1005 -3.17 44.83 9.96
N PRO A 1006 -2.70 44.64 8.71
CA PRO A 1006 -1.63 43.70 8.37
C PRO A 1006 -0.27 44.02 9.00
N ALA A 1007 -0.07 45.23 9.55
CA ALA A 1007 1.17 45.59 10.25
C ALA A 1007 1.22 45.07 11.70
N LEU A 1008 0.13 44.51 12.23
CA LEU A 1008 0.08 44.01 13.60
C LEU A 1008 0.86 42.69 13.75
N SER A 1009 1.80 42.67 14.69
CA SER A 1009 2.50 41.46 15.11
C SER A 1009 2.82 41.49 16.61
N GLY A 1010 3.26 40.35 17.16
CA GLY A 1010 3.66 40.21 18.56
C GLY A 1010 2.68 40.82 19.56
N ALA A 1011 3.18 41.72 20.41
CA ALA A 1011 2.40 42.35 21.48
C ALA A 1011 1.18 43.16 20.99
N ALA A 1012 1.35 43.95 19.92
CA ALA A 1012 0.28 44.79 19.39
C ALA A 1012 -0.89 43.96 18.83
N LEU A 1013 -0.58 42.84 18.18
CA LEU A 1013 -1.57 41.88 17.71
C LEU A 1013 -2.33 41.26 18.90
N ASN A 1014 -1.60 40.74 19.89
CA ASN A 1014 -2.20 40.09 21.05
C ASN A 1014 -3.10 41.03 21.87
N ASP A 1015 -2.70 42.29 22.04
CA ASP A 1015 -3.48 43.31 22.74
C ASP A 1015 -4.84 43.59 22.08
N ILE A 1016 -4.91 43.43 20.77
CA ILE A 1016 -6.16 43.53 20.01
C ILE A 1016 -6.96 42.23 20.14
N LEU A 1017 -6.33 41.07 19.94
CA LEU A 1017 -7.01 39.77 19.99
C LEU A 1017 -7.74 39.53 21.33
N ILE A 1018 -7.12 39.88 22.46
CA ILE A 1018 -7.71 39.68 23.80
C ILE A 1018 -8.92 40.60 24.05
N LYS A 1019 -8.98 41.75 23.38
CA LYS A 1019 -10.07 42.73 23.53
C LYS A 1019 -11.23 42.51 22.56
N MET A 1020 -11.11 41.55 21.63
CA MET A 1020 -12.15 41.28 20.65
C MET A 1020 -13.34 40.56 21.27
N ASP A 1021 -14.54 41.00 20.89
CA ASP A 1021 -15.79 40.29 21.18
C ASP A 1021 -16.11 39.32 20.03
N PHE A 1022 -16.30 38.06 20.40
CA PHE A 1022 -16.59 36.95 19.50
C PHE A 1022 -18.06 36.52 19.54
N THR A 1023 -18.91 37.22 20.30
CA THR A 1023 -20.36 37.02 20.34
C THR A 1023 -21.03 37.81 19.21
N ALA A 1024 -21.22 37.18 18.05
CA ALA A 1024 -21.94 37.76 16.91
C ALA A 1024 -22.73 36.71 16.13
#